data_AF-A0AAN8ZMR5-F1
#
_entry.id   AF-A0AAN8ZMR5-F1
#
_cell.length_a   1.000
_cell.length_b   1.000
_cell.length_c   1.000
_cell.angle_alpha   90.00
_cell.angle_beta   90.00
_cell.angle_gamma   90.00
#
_symmetry.space_group_name_H-M   'P 1'
#
loop_
_entity.id
_entity.type
_entity.pdbx_description
1 polymer ?
#
loop_
_entity_poly.entity_id
_entity_poly.type
_entity_poly.pdbx_seq_one_letter_code
_entity_poly.pdbx_strand_id
1 'polypeptide(L)'
;MNHGSEGGEKNEGKSSKQEEGKAPQKVPFMKLFAFADFYDYVLMTIGSIGACIHGASVPVFFIFFGNLINIIGIAYLFPKQTSHKVAKYSLDFVYLSVAILFSSWTEVGCWMYTGERQAAKMRMAYLKSMLNQDISLFDTEASTGEVIAAITSDIIVVQDAISEKVGNFMHYISRFIAGFVIGFIRVWQISLVTLSIVPLIALAGGVYAYIATGLIARVRKSYVKAGEIAEEVIGNVRTVQAFVGEERAVRSYTTALMKTYDYGKKAGLAKGLGLGTMHCVLFLSWSLLVWFTSVVVHKNIANGGESFTTMLNVVIAGLSLGQAGLDISAFIRARTAAYPIFQMIERDTVSKASPKTGRTLSKLEGHIQFKLVSFSYPSRPDVMIFNDLCLDIPAGKIVALVGGSGCGKSTVISLIERFYEPLSGEILLDGNSIRELDIKWLRQQIGLVNQEPALFATTIRENILYGKDDATLDEITCAAKLSEAISFINNLPDRYETQVGERGIQLSGGQKQRIAISRALVKNPLILLLDEATSALDAESEKSVQQALDRVMVGRTTVVVAHRLSTVRNADVIAVVQNGKIVETGSHEELIANPNSAYASLVHLQEAASGQHQPSQGPTMGRPLSIKCSRELSCTTTSFGASFRSDKESVGRIGPDGVETPIAKRVSSKRMYSMIKPDWGYGLLGTICALIAGSQMPLFALGVTQALVSYYMDWETTKHEVKKICFLFCGGAVVTVIVHAIEHLCFGIMGERLTLRVRENLFSAILRNEIGWFDETDHTTGMLSSRLEADATLLKSIVVDRTTILIQNVGLVVTSFIIAFILNWRITLVVIATYPFIVSGHISEKLFLQGYGGNLSKAYLKANMLAGEAVSNIRTVAAFCAESKILGLYSHELVEPSRNAFARGQIAGLFYGITQFFIFSSYGLALWYGSVLMGKGLASFKSVMKSFMVLIVTALAMGETLALMPDLMKGSQMVASVFELLDRKTEVVTDVGEELTNVEGTIELRNVNFHYPSRPDIIIFKDFNLKVRTGKSMALVGQSGSGKSTVIALILRYYDPTSGKVMVDGKDIRRLKLKSLRKHIGLVQQEPALFATSIYENILYGKEGASENEVIEAAKLANAHSFICSLPEGYSTKVGERGVQLSGGQKQRVAIARAVLKDPAILLLDEATSALDVESERIVQQALDRLMKNRTTIMVAHRLSTIKNADLISVLQDGKIIEEGSHSSLIQNKEGAYFKLVNVQQQQQQQEL
;
A
#
# COMPACT_ATOMS: atom_id res chain seq x y z
N MET A 1 -17.77 -52.81 49.91
CA MET A 1 -17.44 -53.49 48.64
C MET A 1 -17.34 -52.42 47.56
N ASN A 2 -16.10 -52.21 47.11
CA ASN A 2 -15.58 -51.61 45.87
C ASN A 2 -16.13 -50.30 45.27
N HIS A 3 -15.21 -49.31 45.25
CA HIS A 3 -14.99 -48.18 44.33
C HIS A 3 -16.12 -47.14 44.19
N GLY A 4 -15.90 -45.83 44.34
CA GLY A 4 -14.69 -45.01 44.43
C GLY A 4 -15.10 -43.60 44.00
N SER A 5 -14.94 -42.63 44.91
CA SER A 5 -15.28 -41.22 44.78
C SER A 5 -14.29 -40.48 43.88
N GLU A 6 -14.77 -39.48 43.13
CA GLU A 6 -14.20 -38.12 42.95
C GLU A 6 -14.65 -37.50 41.61
N GLY A 7 -15.56 -36.53 41.70
CA GLY A 7 -15.89 -35.60 40.64
C GLY A 7 -15.42 -34.21 41.06
N GLY A 8 -14.46 -33.66 40.34
CA GLY A 8 -13.94 -32.30 40.53
C GLY A 8 -12.84 -31.99 39.53
N GLU A 9 -12.92 -30.83 38.89
CA GLU A 9 -11.92 -30.20 38.03
C GLU A 9 -11.69 -30.76 36.62
N LYS A 10 -12.33 -30.10 35.62
CA LYS A 10 -11.68 -29.56 34.40
C LYS A 10 -12.74 -28.99 33.46
N ASN A 11 -13.02 -27.69 33.57
CA ASN A 11 -13.67 -26.96 32.48
C ASN A 11 -13.35 -25.45 32.47
N GLU A 12 -12.12 -25.08 32.81
CA GLU A 12 -11.56 -23.76 32.48
C GLU A 12 -10.40 -23.98 31.49
N GLY A 13 -10.60 -23.58 30.23
CA GLY A 13 -9.59 -23.76 29.18
C GLY A 13 -10.11 -23.89 27.75
N LYS A 14 -11.40 -23.64 27.48
CA LYS A 14 -11.98 -23.74 26.13
C LYS A 14 -12.55 -22.45 25.53
N SER A 15 -12.45 -21.29 26.17
CA SER A 15 -13.00 -20.03 25.61
C SER A 15 -12.05 -19.22 24.73
N SER A 16 -10.73 -19.48 24.70
CA SER A 16 -9.77 -18.62 23.98
C SER A 16 -9.31 -19.11 22.59
N LYS A 17 -9.93 -20.17 22.03
CA LYS A 17 -9.52 -20.75 20.73
C LYS A 17 -10.59 -20.73 19.63
N GLN A 18 -11.69 -20.01 19.81
CA GLN A 18 -12.82 -20.02 18.86
C GLN A 18 -12.99 -18.74 18.01
N GLU A 19 -12.10 -17.74 18.10
CA GLU A 19 -12.23 -16.52 17.28
C GLU A 19 -11.50 -16.54 15.93
N GLU A 20 -10.61 -17.50 15.67
CA GLU A 20 -9.99 -17.65 14.34
C GLU A 20 -10.90 -18.41 13.37
N GLY A 21 -11.90 -17.71 12.79
CA GLY A 21 -12.64 -18.28 11.67
C GLY A 21 -14.02 -17.72 11.30
N LYS A 22 -14.42 -16.51 11.75
CA LYS A 22 -15.67 -15.93 11.23
C LYS A 22 -15.50 -15.60 9.75
N ALA A 23 -16.28 -16.24 8.89
CA ALA A 23 -16.33 -15.91 7.46
C ALA A 23 -16.64 -14.41 7.30
N PRO A 24 -15.95 -13.70 6.39
CA PRO A 24 -16.15 -12.27 6.22
C PRO A 24 -17.62 -11.99 5.92
N GLN A 25 -18.21 -11.05 6.65
CA GLN A 25 -19.60 -10.63 6.46
C GLN A 25 -19.76 -10.00 5.08
N LYS A 26 -20.94 -10.18 4.48
CA LYS A 26 -21.21 -9.82 3.07
C LYS A 26 -22.53 -9.10 2.98
N VAL A 27 -22.59 -8.01 2.21
CA VAL A 27 -23.88 -7.39 1.88
C VAL A 27 -24.69 -8.28 0.92
N PRO A 28 -26.03 -8.21 0.92
CA PRO A 28 -26.84 -8.80 -0.14
C PRO A 28 -26.47 -8.22 -1.51
N PHE A 29 -26.57 -9.02 -2.58
CA PHE A 29 -26.18 -8.57 -3.93
C PHE A 29 -27.00 -7.36 -4.41
N MET A 30 -28.32 -7.38 -4.23
CA MET A 30 -29.19 -6.26 -4.64
C MET A 30 -28.88 -4.96 -3.89
N LYS A 31 -28.31 -5.05 -2.69
CA LYS A 31 -27.91 -3.88 -1.90
C LYS A 31 -26.75 -3.11 -2.54
N LEU A 32 -25.95 -3.75 -3.40
CA LEU A 32 -24.89 -3.06 -4.16
C LEU A 32 -25.45 -1.96 -5.08
N PHE A 33 -26.70 -2.09 -5.53
CA PHE A 33 -27.39 -1.14 -6.40
C PHE A 33 -28.23 -0.10 -5.63
N ALA A 34 -28.06 0.02 -4.32
CA ALA A 34 -28.87 0.92 -3.48
C ALA A 34 -28.75 2.41 -3.87
N PHE A 35 -27.72 2.80 -4.62
CA PHE A 35 -27.48 4.18 -5.06
C PHE A 35 -27.99 4.48 -6.49
N ALA A 36 -28.62 3.50 -7.15
CA ALA A 36 -29.21 3.69 -8.47
C ALA A 36 -30.44 4.62 -8.41
N ASP A 37 -30.47 5.67 -9.24
CA ASP A 37 -31.67 6.50 -9.46
C ASP A 37 -32.50 6.00 -10.66
N PHE A 38 -33.63 6.65 -10.94
CA PHE A 38 -34.51 6.30 -12.07
C PHE A 38 -33.76 6.27 -13.41
N TYR A 39 -32.83 7.19 -13.62
CA TYR A 39 -32.04 7.26 -14.84
C TYR A 39 -31.04 6.09 -14.91
N ASP A 40 -30.43 5.72 -13.79
CA ASP A 40 -29.58 4.54 -13.68
C ASP A 40 -30.38 3.26 -13.99
N TYR A 41 -31.65 3.14 -13.55
CA TYR A 41 -32.51 2.01 -13.91
C TYR A 41 -32.82 1.93 -15.41
N VAL A 42 -33.06 3.08 -16.07
CA VAL A 42 -33.26 3.13 -17.52
C VAL A 42 -32.00 2.67 -18.26
N LEU A 43 -30.82 3.18 -17.86
CA LEU A 43 -29.55 2.77 -18.44
C LEU A 43 -29.27 1.28 -18.23
N MET A 44 -29.48 0.77 -17.01
CA MET A 44 -29.32 -0.66 -16.73
C MET A 44 -30.25 -1.50 -17.60
N THR A 45 -31.50 -1.08 -17.78
CA THR A 45 -32.47 -1.79 -18.63
C THR A 45 -32.01 -1.84 -20.10
N ILE A 46 -31.58 -0.70 -20.65
CA ILE A 46 -31.08 -0.61 -22.03
C ILE A 46 -29.81 -1.45 -22.20
N GLY A 47 -28.86 -1.34 -21.25
CA GLY A 47 -27.63 -2.12 -21.24
C GLY A 47 -27.88 -3.62 -21.12
N SER A 48 -28.84 -4.03 -20.29
CA SER A 48 -29.29 -5.43 -20.16
C SER A 48 -29.87 -5.98 -21.46
N ILE A 49 -30.71 -5.21 -22.15
CA ILE A 49 -31.26 -5.61 -23.46
C ILE A 49 -30.12 -5.75 -24.47
N GLY A 50 -29.18 -4.80 -24.49
CA GLY A 50 -27.97 -4.87 -25.30
C GLY A 50 -27.15 -6.14 -25.04
N ALA A 51 -26.89 -6.45 -23.76
CA ALA A 51 -26.15 -7.63 -23.34
C ALA A 51 -26.86 -8.94 -23.74
N CYS A 52 -28.19 -9.00 -23.62
CA CYS A 52 -28.94 -10.18 -24.04
C CYS A 52 -28.94 -10.38 -25.57
N ILE A 53 -29.11 -9.31 -26.35
CA ILE A 53 -29.05 -9.40 -27.82
C ILE A 53 -27.64 -9.79 -28.26
N HIS A 54 -26.62 -9.17 -27.66
CA HIS A 54 -25.23 -9.48 -27.93
C HIS A 54 -24.87 -10.93 -27.55
N GLY A 55 -25.32 -11.41 -26.39
CA GLY A 55 -25.11 -12.79 -25.94
C GLY A 55 -25.75 -13.81 -26.88
N ALA A 56 -27.01 -13.58 -27.27
CA ALA A 56 -27.76 -14.45 -28.19
C ALA A 56 -27.25 -14.43 -29.64
N SER A 57 -26.48 -13.41 -30.03
CA SER A 57 -25.97 -13.26 -31.40
C SER A 57 -25.08 -14.42 -31.86
N VAL A 58 -24.28 -15.01 -30.95
CA VAL A 58 -23.40 -16.14 -31.27
C VAL A 58 -24.22 -17.42 -31.55
N PRO A 59 -25.21 -17.79 -30.75
CA PRO A 59 -26.14 -18.87 -31.12
C PRO A 59 -26.89 -18.66 -32.44
N VAL A 60 -27.29 -17.42 -32.73
CA VAL A 60 -27.94 -17.05 -34.01
C VAL A 60 -26.96 -17.16 -35.17
N PHE A 61 -25.70 -16.76 -34.99
CA PHE A 61 -24.63 -16.92 -35.96
C PHE A 61 -24.51 -18.39 -36.40
N PHE A 62 -24.56 -19.34 -35.47
CA PHE A 62 -24.48 -20.76 -35.82
C PHE A 62 -25.73 -21.28 -36.54
N ILE A 63 -26.91 -20.68 -36.33
CA ILE A 63 -28.09 -21.00 -37.14
C ILE A 63 -27.87 -20.60 -38.59
N PHE A 64 -27.42 -19.37 -38.85
CA PHE A 64 -27.11 -18.91 -40.20
C PHE A 64 -26.02 -19.76 -40.85
N PHE A 65 -25.02 -20.12 -40.07
CA PHE A 65 -23.96 -21.01 -40.50
C PHE A 65 -24.47 -22.44 -40.81
N GLY A 66 -25.37 -23.00 -40.00
CA GLY A 66 -26.02 -24.28 -40.27
C GLY A 66 -26.84 -24.29 -41.55
N ASN A 67 -27.59 -23.21 -41.81
CA ASN A 67 -28.33 -23.04 -43.05
C ASN A 67 -27.40 -23.02 -44.27
N LEU A 68 -26.25 -22.35 -44.14
CA LEU A 68 -25.19 -22.38 -45.15
C LEU A 68 -24.63 -23.80 -45.35
N ILE A 69 -24.49 -24.58 -44.27
CA ILE A 69 -24.03 -25.97 -44.34
C ILE A 69 -25.08 -26.87 -45.02
N ASN A 70 -26.38 -26.65 -44.86
CA ASN A 70 -27.37 -27.50 -45.55
C ASN A 70 -27.31 -27.35 -47.08
N ILE A 71 -26.81 -26.20 -47.56
CA ILE A 71 -26.58 -25.94 -48.98
C ILE A 71 -25.41 -26.78 -49.53
N ILE A 72 -24.57 -27.36 -48.66
CA ILE A 72 -23.44 -28.23 -49.00
C ILE A 72 -23.85 -29.46 -49.78
N GLY A 73 -24.92 -30.13 -49.34
CA GLY A 73 -25.42 -31.32 -50.03
C GLY A 73 -25.78 -31.04 -51.48
N ILE A 74 -26.27 -29.84 -51.77
CA ILE A 74 -26.64 -29.39 -53.13
C ILE A 74 -25.41 -28.83 -53.87
N ALA A 75 -24.53 -28.09 -53.18
CA ALA A 75 -23.33 -27.47 -53.76
C ALA A 75 -22.24 -28.47 -54.16
N TYR A 76 -22.17 -29.63 -53.49
CA TYR A 76 -21.26 -30.73 -53.85
C TYR A 76 -21.57 -31.29 -55.25
N LEU A 77 -22.85 -31.33 -55.62
CA LEU A 77 -23.33 -31.83 -56.91
C LEU A 77 -23.41 -30.70 -57.97
N PHE A 78 -23.81 -29.47 -57.58
CA PHE A 78 -24.02 -28.34 -58.50
C PHE A 78 -23.40 -27.02 -57.99
N PRO A 79 -22.07 -26.82 -58.13
CA PRO A 79 -21.38 -25.64 -57.58
C PRO A 79 -21.85 -24.31 -58.18
N LYS A 80 -22.07 -24.26 -59.50
CA LYS A 80 -22.44 -23.04 -60.24
C LYS A 80 -23.83 -22.53 -59.86
N GLN A 81 -24.82 -23.43 -59.81
CA GLN A 81 -26.21 -23.10 -59.46
C GLN A 81 -26.37 -22.65 -57.99
N THR A 82 -25.42 -23.02 -57.14
CA THR A 82 -25.52 -22.82 -55.70
C THR A 82 -24.78 -21.57 -55.20
N SER A 83 -23.85 -21.02 -56.00
CA SER A 83 -23.06 -19.81 -55.68
C SER A 83 -23.92 -18.59 -55.30
N HIS A 84 -24.99 -18.32 -56.05
CA HIS A 84 -25.90 -17.20 -55.78
C HIS A 84 -26.64 -17.33 -54.44
N LYS A 85 -26.96 -18.57 -54.02
CA LYS A 85 -27.58 -18.82 -52.70
C LYS A 85 -26.59 -18.51 -51.58
N VAL A 86 -25.33 -18.95 -51.69
CA VAL A 86 -24.27 -18.64 -50.71
C VAL A 86 -24.05 -17.13 -50.58
N ALA A 87 -24.03 -16.39 -51.69
CA ALA A 87 -23.94 -14.92 -51.66
C ALA A 87 -25.11 -14.28 -50.91
N LYS A 88 -26.34 -14.80 -51.07
CA LYS A 88 -27.51 -14.32 -50.32
C LYS A 88 -27.36 -14.55 -48.80
N TYR A 89 -26.97 -15.75 -48.38
CA TYR A 89 -26.76 -16.05 -46.95
C TYR A 89 -25.56 -15.30 -46.33
N SER A 90 -24.59 -14.87 -47.14
CA SER A 90 -23.48 -14.04 -46.64
C SER A 90 -23.94 -12.68 -46.12
N LEU A 91 -25.05 -12.14 -46.63
CA LEU A 91 -25.65 -10.89 -46.15
C LEU A 91 -26.26 -11.03 -44.75
N ASP A 92 -26.75 -12.21 -44.38
CA ASP A 92 -27.32 -12.45 -43.05
C ASP A 92 -26.27 -12.22 -41.94
N PHE A 93 -24.99 -12.54 -42.21
CA PHE A 93 -23.89 -12.26 -41.30
C PHE A 93 -23.58 -10.76 -41.17
N VAL A 94 -23.80 -9.98 -42.23
CA VAL A 94 -23.64 -8.52 -42.21
C VAL A 94 -24.81 -7.86 -41.47
N TYR A 95 -26.05 -8.35 -41.64
CA TYR A 95 -27.18 -7.85 -40.85
C TYR A 95 -27.00 -8.17 -39.36
N LEU A 96 -26.50 -9.37 -39.05
CA LEU A 96 -26.15 -9.75 -37.69
C LEU A 96 -25.04 -8.86 -37.12
N SER A 97 -24.01 -8.53 -37.89
CA SER A 97 -22.92 -7.67 -37.42
C SER A 97 -23.38 -6.24 -37.10
N VAL A 98 -24.32 -5.68 -37.88
CA VAL A 98 -24.95 -4.39 -37.59
C VAL A 98 -25.77 -4.45 -36.30
N ALA A 99 -26.53 -5.52 -36.07
CA ALA A 99 -27.27 -5.70 -34.82
C ALA A 99 -26.31 -5.76 -33.61
N ILE A 100 -25.20 -6.51 -33.75
CA ILE A 100 -24.19 -6.65 -32.71
C ILE A 100 -23.50 -5.32 -32.41
N LEU A 101 -23.20 -4.50 -33.42
CA LEU A 101 -22.59 -3.16 -33.25
C LEU A 101 -23.37 -2.32 -32.23
N PHE A 102 -24.69 -2.20 -32.43
CA PHE A 102 -25.53 -1.40 -31.55
C PHE A 102 -25.75 -2.09 -30.20
N SER A 103 -25.98 -3.41 -30.18
CA SER A 103 -26.26 -4.11 -28.92
C SER A 103 -25.05 -4.10 -27.98
N SER A 104 -23.85 -4.36 -28.49
CA SER A 104 -22.61 -4.34 -27.71
C SER A 104 -22.18 -2.91 -27.29
N TRP A 105 -22.46 -1.89 -28.11
CA TRP A 105 -22.28 -0.50 -27.69
C TRP A 105 -23.20 -0.14 -26.54
N THR A 106 -24.49 -0.46 -26.64
CA THR A 106 -25.45 -0.19 -25.56
C THR A 106 -25.14 -0.95 -24.27
N GLU A 107 -24.68 -2.20 -24.37
CA GLU A 107 -24.20 -3.00 -23.25
C GLU A 107 -23.08 -2.27 -22.49
N VAL A 108 -21.94 -2.04 -23.14
CA VAL A 108 -20.75 -1.48 -22.48
C VAL A 108 -20.98 -0.04 -22.08
N GLY A 109 -21.54 0.79 -22.97
CA GLY A 109 -21.73 2.22 -22.74
C GLY A 109 -22.68 2.51 -21.57
N CYS A 110 -23.77 1.76 -21.44
CA CYS A 110 -24.74 1.96 -20.36
C CYS A 110 -24.25 1.40 -19.02
N TRP A 111 -23.70 0.17 -19.00
CA TRP A 111 -23.20 -0.47 -17.77
C TRP A 111 -21.99 0.25 -17.17
N MET A 112 -21.07 0.74 -18.00
CA MET A 112 -19.94 1.54 -17.51
C MET A 112 -20.39 2.87 -16.90
N TYR A 113 -21.40 3.52 -17.51
CA TYR A 113 -21.84 4.83 -17.04
C TYR A 113 -22.66 4.75 -15.74
N THR A 114 -23.57 3.78 -15.62
CA THR A 114 -24.33 3.56 -14.37
C THR A 114 -23.41 3.20 -13.20
N GLY A 115 -22.39 2.37 -13.43
CA GLY A 115 -21.44 2.00 -12.36
C GLY A 115 -20.63 3.19 -11.85
N GLU A 116 -20.18 4.09 -12.73
CA GLU A 116 -19.48 5.32 -12.32
C GLU A 116 -20.38 6.26 -11.51
N ARG A 117 -21.63 6.49 -11.97
CA ARG A 117 -22.60 7.35 -11.26
C ARG A 117 -22.88 6.83 -9.86
N GLN A 118 -23.12 5.54 -9.73
CA GLN A 118 -23.37 4.89 -8.45
C GLN A 118 -22.12 4.91 -7.54
N ALA A 119 -20.92 4.69 -8.10
CA ALA A 119 -19.68 4.79 -7.33
C ALA A 119 -19.42 6.21 -6.81
N ALA A 120 -19.65 7.25 -7.61
CA ALA A 120 -19.54 8.64 -7.17
C ALA A 120 -20.54 8.98 -6.05
N LYS A 121 -21.80 8.53 -6.16
CA LYS A 121 -22.81 8.65 -5.09
C LYS A 121 -22.40 7.90 -3.82
N MET A 122 -21.83 6.70 -3.97
CA MET A 122 -21.34 5.89 -2.85
C MET A 122 -20.18 6.57 -2.13
N ARG A 123 -19.20 7.14 -2.86
CA ARG A 123 -18.10 7.94 -2.29
C ARG A 123 -18.63 9.11 -1.46
N MET A 124 -19.59 9.86 -2.03
CA MET A 124 -20.22 10.98 -1.36
C MET A 124 -20.98 10.55 -0.09
N ALA A 125 -21.79 9.50 -0.19
CA ALA A 125 -22.57 8.98 0.94
C ALA A 125 -21.68 8.42 2.06
N TYR A 126 -20.61 7.71 1.69
CA TYR A 126 -19.64 7.18 2.64
C TYR A 126 -18.90 8.31 3.36
N LEU A 127 -18.33 9.29 2.63
CA LEU A 127 -17.67 10.43 3.24
C LEU A 127 -18.63 11.22 4.13
N LYS A 128 -19.87 11.46 3.67
CA LYS A 128 -20.91 12.12 4.47
C LYS A 128 -21.21 11.35 5.75
N SER A 129 -21.32 10.02 5.68
CA SER A 129 -21.53 9.21 6.88
C SER A 129 -20.34 9.35 7.84
N MET A 130 -19.10 9.21 7.32
CA MET A 130 -17.89 9.28 8.15
C MET A 130 -17.74 10.63 8.85
N LEU A 131 -18.04 11.74 8.17
CA LEU A 131 -17.99 13.06 8.78
C LEU A 131 -19.06 13.28 9.88
N ASN A 132 -20.16 12.51 9.87
CA ASN A 132 -21.22 12.60 10.89
C ASN A 132 -21.07 11.58 12.03
N GLN A 133 -20.08 10.68 11.99
CA GLN A 133 -19.89 9.70 13.06
C GLN A 133 -19.31 10.37 14.32
N ASP A 134 -19.62 9.78 15.47
CA ASP A 134 -19.06 10.20 16.76
C ASP A 134 -17.54 9.97 16.80
N ILE A 135 -16.83 10.85 17.49
CA ILE A 135 -15.35 10.82 17.59
C ILE A 135 -14.85 9.53 18.25
N SER A 136 -15.66 8.92 19.13
CA SER A 136 -15.38 7.62 19.72
C SER A 136 -15.09 6.52 18.70
N LEU A 137 -15.71 6.57 17.51
CA LEU A 137 -15.49 5.57 16.46
C LEU A 137 -14.06 5.63 15.92
N PHE A 138 -13.50 6.83 15.80
CA PHE A 138 -12.14 7.05 15.28
C PHE A 138 -11.06 6.68 16.31
N ASP A 139 -11.43 6.54 17.59
CA ASP A 139 -10.52 6.06 18.63
C ASP A 139 -10.49 4.53 18.74
N THR A 140 -11.50 3.82 18.22
CA THR A 140 -11.66 2.37 18.38
C THR A 140 -11.61 1.58 17.08
N GLU A 141 -12.46 1.92 16.11
CA GLU A 141 -12.81 1.07 14.95
C GLU A 141 -12.32 1.65 13.62
N ALA A 142 -12.32 2.97 13.45
CA ALA A 142 -12.08 3.61 12.16
C ALA A 142 -10.72 4.30 12.13
N SER A 143 -9.72 3.67 11.50
CA SER A 143 -8.47 4.34 11.19
C SER A 143 -8.60 5.23 9.95
N THR A 144 -7.89 6.36 9.92
CA THR A 144 -7.82 7.24 8.74
C THR A 144 -7.42 6.46 7.48
N GLY A 145 -6.52 5.47 7.63
CA GLY A 145 -6.07 4.61 6.54
C GLY A 145 -7.18 3.74 5.95
N GLU A 146 -8.05 3.16 6.77
CA GLU A 146 -9.18 2.35 6.32
C GLU A 146 -10.22 3.19 5.56
N VAL A 147 -10.51 4.40 6.03
CA VAL A 147 -11.46 5.30 5.35
C VAL A 147 -10.96 5.68 3.96
N ILE A 148 -9.66 5.98 3.85
CA ILE A 148 -9.02 6.26 2.57
C ILE A 148 -9.02 5.01 1.68
N ALA A 149 -8.68 3.84 2.23
CA ALA A 149 -8.70 2.57 1.50
C ALA A 149 -10.11 2.24 0.98
N ALA A 150 -11.15 2.53 1.76
CA ALA A 150 -12.54 2.34 1.34
C ALA A 150 -12.87 3.21 0.12
N ILE A 151 -12.51 4.49 0.13
CA ILE A 151 -12.78 5.45 -0.97
C ILE A 151 -11.96 5.13 -2.23
N THR A 152 -10.69 4.77 -2.05
CA THR A 152 -9.70 4.62 -3.13
C THR A 152 -9.64 3.22 -3.73
N SER A 153 -9.91 2.18 -2.95
CA SER A 153 -9.78 0.77 -3.38
C SER A 153 -11.12 0.05 -3.32
N ASP A 154 -11.80 0.02 -2.18
CA ASP A 154 -12.96 -0.86 -2.01
C ASP A 154 -14.15 -0.43 -2.88
N ILE A 155 -14.42 0.88 -2.96
CA ILE A 155 -15.47 1.40 -3.88
C ILE A 155 -15.11 1.10 -5.34
N ILE A 156 -13.83 1.07 -5.73
CA ILE A 156 -13.44 0.68 -7.10
C ILE A 156 -13.75 -0.79 -7.36
N VAL A 157 -13.52 -1.67 -6.39
CA VAL A 157 -13.89 -3.09 -6.49
C VAL A 157 -15.41 -3.26 -6.63
N VAL A 158 -16.19 -2.45 -5.91
CA VAL A 158 -17.65 -2.44 -6.05
C VAL A 158 -18.07 -1.90 -7.42
N GLN A 159 -17.44 -0.82 -7.88
CA GLN A 159 -17.67 -0.21 -9.19
C GLN A 159 -17.43 -1.20 -10.32
N ASP A 160 -16.33 -1.95 -10.32
CA ASP A 160 -16.03 -2.98 -11.32
C ASP A 160 -17.15 -4.04 -11.37
N ALA A 161 -17.64 -4.48 -10.21
CA ALA A 161 -18.71 -5.46 -10.12
C ALA A 161 -20.06 -4.94 -10.64
N ILE A 162 -20.48 -3.71 -10.28
CA ILE A 162 -21.77 -3.14 -10.70
C ILE A 162 -21.77 -2.51 -12.10
N SER A 163 -20.62 -2.52 -12.78
CA SER A 163 -20.45 -2.03 -14.15
C SER A 163 -20.26 -3.19 -15.14
N GLU A 164 -19.02 -3.44 -15.56
CA GLU A 164 -18.67 -4.38 -16.62
C GLU A 164 -19.08 -5.81 -16.28
N LYS A 165 -18.85 -6.26 -15.04
CA LYS A 165 -19.06 -7.67 -14.67
C LYS A 165 -20.52 -8.11 -14.70
N VAL A 166 -21.46 -7.22 -14.38
CA VAL A 166 -22.90 -7.52 -14.49
C VAL A 166 -23.32 -7.61 -15.96
N GLY A 167 -22.85 -6.68 -16.80
CA GLY A 167 -23.07 -6.74 -18.26
C GLY A 167 -22.56 -8.05 -18.85
N ASN A 168 -21.30 -8.39 -18.58
CA ASN A 168 -20.66 -9.64 -19.01
C ASN A 168 -21.42 -10.88 -18.52
N PHE A 169 -21.82 -10.90 -17.24
CA PHE A 169 -22.58 -12.01 -16.68
C PHE A 169 -23.91 -12.21 -17.43
N MET A 170 -24.66 -11.13 -17.67
CA MET A 170 -25.91 -11.18 -18.44
C MET A 170 -25.70 -11.64 -19.88
N HIS A 171 -24.64 -11.17 -20.53
CA HIS A 171 -24.24 -11.60 -21.87
C HIS A 171 -23.92 -13.09 -21.93
N TYR A 172 -23.10 -13.60 -21.02
CA TYR A 172 -22.75 -15.02 -20.97
C TYR A 172 -23.92 -15.92 -20.60
N ILE A 173 -24.78 -15.50 -19.68
CA ILE A 173 -26.00 -16.23 -19.33
C ILE A 173 -26.99 -16.23 -20.50
N SER A 174 -27.14 -15.10 -21.20
CA SER A 174 -27.98 -15.02 -22.39
C SER A 174 -27.48 -15.97 -23.48
N ARG A 175 -26.17 -15.99 -23.73
CA ARG A 175 -25.53 -16.93 -24.66
C ARG A 175 -25.76 -18.39 -24.25
N PHE A 176 -25.65 -18.69 -22.95
CA PHE A 176 -25.92 -20.02 -22.41
C PHE A 176 -27.38 -20.45 -22.66
N ILE A 177 -28.35 -19.62 -22.26
CA ILE A 177 -29.78 -19.90 -22.42
C ILE A 177 -30.12 -20.04 -23.91
N ALA A 178 -29.76 -19.05 -24.74
CA ALA A 178 -30.05 -19.06 -26.16
C ALA A 178 -29.42 -20.29 -26.87
N GLY A 179 -28.16 -20.61 -26.56
CA GLY A 179 -27.48 -21.76 -27.15
C GLY A 179 -28.12 -23.10 -26.79
N PHE A 180 -28.51 -23.30 -25.52
CA PHE A 180 -29.21 -24.51 -25.10
C PHE A 180 -30.63 -24.61 -25.66
N VAL A 181 -31.40 -23.52 -25.61
CA VAL A 181 -32.77 -23.47 -26.15
C VAL A 181 -32.76 -23.78 -27.65
N ILE A 182 -31.87 -23.14 -28.42
CA ILE A 182 -31.72 -23.42 -29.85
C ILE A 182 -31.28 -24.86 -30.08
N GLY A 183 -30.33 -25.37 -29.29
CA GLY A 183 -29.87 -26.75 -29.41
C GLY A 183 -31.00 -27.77 -29.23
N PHE A 184 -31.76 -27.66 -28.13
CA PHE A 184 -32.85 -28.56 -27.81
C PHE A 184 -34.02 -28.48 -28.80
N ILE A 185 -34.34 -27.28 -29.30
CA ILE A 185 -35.39 -27.10 -30.32
C ILE A 185 -34.99 -27.77 -31.65
N ARG A 186 -33.71 -27.70 -32.02
CA ARG A 186 -33.23 -28.23 -33.30
C ARG A 186 -33.04 -29.74 -33.26
N VAL A 187 -32.14 -30.25 -32.42
CA VAL A 187 -31.82 -31.69 -32.34
C VAL A 187 -31.56 -32.10 -30.89
N TRP A 188 -32.64 -32.35 -30.14
CA TRP A 188 -32.57 -32.67 -28.71
C TRP A 188 -31.68 -33.89 -28.38
N GLN A 189 -31.56 -34.87 -29.29
CA GLN A 189 -30.70 -36.04 -29.08
C GLN A 189 -29.22 -35.67 -29.00
N ILE A 190 -28.74 -34.79 -29.89
CA ILE A 190 -27.34 -34.32 -29.88
C ILE A 190 -27.11 -33.39 -28.68
N SER A 191 -28.10 -32.58 -28.31
CA SER A 191 -28.03 -31.74 -27.12
C SER A 191 -27.88 -32.56 -25.83
N LEU A 192 -28.60 -33.67 -25.67
CA LEU A 192 -28.45 -34.56 -24.51
C LEU A 192 -27.06 -35.19 -24.41
N VAL A 193 -26.52 -35.67 -25.54
CA VAL A 193 -25.15 -36.21 -25.58
C VAL A 193 -24.14 -35.13 -25.21
N THR A 194 -24.29 -33.91 -25.75
CA THR A 194 -23.42 -32.79 -25.42
C THR A 194 -23.55 -32.37 -23.95
N LEU A 195 -24.75 -32.39 -23.39
CA LEU A 195 -24.99 -32.09 -21.98
C LEU A 195 -24.30 -33.09 -21.05
N SER A 196 -24.24 -34.38 -21.43
CA SER A 196 -23.54 -35.40 -20.63
C SER A 196 -22.03 -35.15 -20.49
N ILE A 197 -21.43 -34.39 -21.42
CA ILE A 197 -20.02 -34.02 -21.43
C ILE A 197 -19.72 -32.85 -20.47
N VAL A 198 -20.65 -31.91 -20.32
CA VAL A 198 -20.42 -30.66 -19.56
C VAL A 198 -20.00 -30.95 -18.10
N PRO A 199 -20.65 -31.87 -17.34
CA PRO A 199 -20.21 -32.23 -16.00
C PRO A 199 -18.78 -32.81 -15.93
N LEU A 200 -18.34 -33.55 -16.95
CA LEU A 200 -16.98 -34.12 -16.99
C LEU A 200 -15.92 -33.03 -17.16
N ILE A 201 -16.18 -32.03 -18.02
CA ILE A 201 -15.31 -30.87 -18.19
C ILE A 201 -15.29 -30.05 -16.89
N ALA A 202 -16.45 -29.82 -16.27
CA ALA A 202 -16.57 -29.09 -15.01
C ALA A 202 -15.83 -29.80 -13.87
N LEU A 203 -15.90 -31.13 -13.78
CA LEU A 203 -15.17 -31.92 -12.79
C LEU A 203 -13.65 -31.81 -12.99
N ALA A 204 -13.16 -31.97 -14.23
CA ALA A 204 -11.74 -31.85 -14.54
C ALA A 204 -11.20 -30.44 -14.21
N GLY A 205 -11.95 -29.39 -14.58
CA GLY A 205 -11.61 -28.01 -14.25
C GLY A 205 -11.69 -27.72 -12.76
N GLY A 206 -12.70 -28.23 -12.06
CA GLY A 206 -12.91 -28.05 -10.62
C GLY A 206 -11.80 -28.70 -9.78
N VAL A 207 -11.41 -29.93 -10.12
CA VAL A 207 -10.28 -30.62 -9.47
C VAL A 207 -8.98 -29.84 -9.69
N TYR A 208 -8.73 -29.38 -10.91
CA TYR A 208 -7.57 -28.53 -11.21
C TYR A 208 -7.60 -27.23 -10.38
N ALA A 209 -8.73 -26.51 -10.38
CA ALA A 209 -8.87 -25.26 -9.65
C ALA A 209 -8.62 -25.45 -8.14
N TYR A 210 -9.14 -26.53 -7.55
CA TYR A 210 -8.92 -26.87 -6.14
C TYR A 210 -7.43 -27.12 -5.83
N ILE A 211 -6.74 -27.91 -6.64
CA ILE A 211 -5.31 -28.19 -6.45
C ILE A 211 -4.47 -26.92 -6.67
N ALA A 212 -4.76 -26.14 -7.72
CA ALA A 212 -4.04 -24.94 -8.08
C ALA A 212 -4.14 -23.86 -6.99
N THR A 213 -5.35 -23.58 -6.51
CA THR A 213 -5.59 -22.61 -5.42
C THR A 213 -4.86 -23.01 -4.13
N GLY A 214 -4.90 -24.30 -3.77
CA GLY A 214 -4.16 -24.83 -2.63
C GLY A 214 -2.63 -24.68 -2.75
N LEU A 215 -2.07 -24.91 -3.94
CA LEU A 215 -0.63 -24.74 -4.18
C LEU A 215 -0.21 -23.27 -4.20
N ILE A 216 -0.97 -22.38 -4.84
CA ILE A 216 -0.71 -20.93 -4.85
C ILE A 216 -0.72 -20.38 -3.42
N ALA A 217 -1.67 -20.80 -2.59
CA ALA A 217 -1.72 -20.41 -1.18
C ALA A 217 -0.47 -20.87 -0.40
N ARG A 218 0.05 -22.07 -0.68
CA ARG A 218 1.30 -22.57 -0.07
C ARG A 218 2.53 -21.78 -0.53
N VAL A 219 2.61 -21.42 -1.81
CA VAL A 219 3.69 -20.56 -2.36
C VAL A 219 3.70 -19.21 -1.65
N ARG A 220 2.53 -18.56 -1.51
CA ARG A 220 2.42 -17.28 -0.80
C ARG A 220 2.83 -17.43 0.67
N LYS A 221 2.33 -18.47 1.36
CA LYS A 221 2.68 -18.75 2.76
C LYS A 221 4.17 -19.02 2.96
N SER A 222 4.85 -19.71 2.03
CA SER A 222 6.29 -19.94 2.13
C SER A 222 7.11 -18.67 1.89
N TYR A 223 6.62 -17.74 1.06
CA TYR A 223 7.31 -16.48 0.80
C TYR A 223 7.27 -15.52 1.98
N VAL A 224 6.20 -15.51 2.78
CA VAL A 224 6.07 -14.65 3.97
C VAL A 224 7.33 -14.69 4.85
N LYS A 225 7.88 -15.89 5.11
CA LYS A 225 9.13 -16.03 5.88
C LYS A 225 10.34 -15.36 5.21
N ALA A 226 10.45 -15.42 3.88
CA ALA A 226 11.53 -14.76 3.16
C ALA A 226 11.34 -13.23 3.16
N GLY A 227 10.09 -12.76 2.99
CA GLY A 227 9.74 -11.34 3.09
C GLY A 227 10.10 -10.74 4.45
N GLU A 228 9.80 -11.46 5.53
CA GLU A 228 10.15 -11.06 6.91
C GLU A 228 11.66 -10.86 7.10
N ILE A 229 12.46 -11.83 6.63
CA ILE A 229 13.93 -11.73 6.67
C ILE A 229 14.40 -10.52 5.87
N ALA A 230 13.83 -10.26 4.70
CA ALA A 230 14.22 -9.13 3.88
C ALA A 230 13.88 -7.79 4.55
N GLU A 231 12.66 -7.65 5.09
CA GLU A 231 12.19 -6.44 5.76
C GLU A 231 13.02 -6.12 7.00
N GLU A 232 13.31 -7.13 7.82
CA GLU A 232 14.12 -7.01 9.03
C GLU A 232 15.57 -6.60 8.73
N VAL A 233 16.19 -7.22 7.72
CA VAL A 233 17.57 -6.92 7.31
C VAL A 233 17.67 -5.53 6.68
N ILE A 234 16.72 -5.15 5.82
CA ILE A 234 16.70 -3.82 5.18
C ILE A 234 16.44 -2.74 6.23
N GLY A 235 15.48 -2.97 7.15
CA GLY A 235 15.20 -2.03 8.24
C GLY A 235 16.38 -1.79 9.16
N ASN A 236 17.23 -2.81 9.36
CA ASN A 236 18.42 -2.74 10.20
C ASN A 236 19.73 -2.73 9.38
N VAL A 237 19.71 -2.20 8.15
CA VAL A 237 20.85 -2.29 7.21
C VAL A 237 22.13 -1.66 7.76
N ARG A 238 22.03 -0.59 8.56
CA ARG A 238 23.19 0.04 9.23
C ARG A 238 23.92 -0.97 10.12
N THR A 239 23.18 -1.71 10.94
CA THR A 239 23.73 -2.77 11.80
C THR A 239 24.29 -3.92 10.98
N VAL A 240 23.57 -4.38 9.95
CA VAL A 240 24.03 -5.47 9.06
C VAL A 240 25.38 -5.12 8.42
N GLN A 241 25.51 -3.89 7.91
CA GLN A 241 26.75 -3.42 7.28
C GLN A 241 27.88 -3.18 8.29
N ALA A 242 27.59 -2.69 9.49
CA ALA A 242 28.60 -2.49 10.55
C ALA A 242 29.25 -3.81 11.00
N PHE A 243 28.48 -4.91 10.97
CA PHE A 243 28.93 -6.24 11.36
C PHE A 243 29.33 -7.13 10.16
N VAL A 244 29.32 -6.61 8.93
CA VAL A 244 29.71 -7.35 7.71
C VAL A 244 28.84 -8.60 7.50
N GLY A 245 27.53 -8.46 7.75
CA GLY A 245 26.55 -9.54 7.72
C GLY A 245 25.82 -9.72 6.39
N GLU A 246 26.20 -9.00 5.33
CA GLU A 246 25.45 -8.95 4.07
C GLU A 246 25.37 -10.33 3.40
N GLU A 247 26.49 -11.08 3.35
CA GLU A 247 26.51 -12.42 2.74
C GLU A 247 25.68 -13.44 3.54
N ARG A 248 25.72 -13.35 4.87
CA ARG A 248 24.89 -14.19 5.74
C ARG A 248 23.40 -13.92 5.53
N ALA A 249 23.03 -12.64 5.40
CA ALA A 249 21.66 -12.24 5.10
C ALA A 249 21.18 -12.82 3.75
N VAL A 250 22.00 -12.69 2.69
CA VAL A 250 21.69 -13.27 1.37
C VAL A 250 21.50 -14.78 1.46
N ARG A 251 22.40 -15.52 2.13
CA ARG A 251 22.27 -16.98 2.29
C ARG A 251 20.99 -17.38 3.05
N SER A 252 20.66 -16.65 4.12
CA SER A 252 19.43 -16.88 4.90
C SER A 252 18.17 -16.68 4.04
N TYR A 253 18.14 -15.58 3.28
CA TYR A 253 17.06 -15.26 2.36
C TYR A 253 16.91 -16.31 1.25
N THR A 254 18.01 -16.69 0.58
CA THR A 254 18.00 -17.73 -0.46
C THR A 254 17.53 -19.09 0.09
N THR A 255 17.93 -19.45 1.32
CA THR A 255 17.47 -20.68 1.98
C THR A 255 15.95 -20.65 2.26
N ALA A 256 15.41 -19.51 2.69
CA ALA A 256 13.97 -19.34 2.86
C ALA A 256 13.20 -19.43 1.53
N LEU A 257 13.79 -18.91 0.44
CA LEU A 257 13.19 -18.97 -0.90
C LEU A 257 13.12 -20.38 -1.49
N MET A 258 14.01 -21.32 -1.11
CA MET A 258 13.99 -22.69 -1.64
C MET A 258 12.66 -23.41 -1.44
N LYS A 259 11.98 -23.20 -0.31
CA LYS A 259 10.64 -23.76 -0.07
C LYS A 259 9.60 -23.19 -1.05
N THR A 260 9.74 -21.92 -1.41
CA THR A 260 8.87 -21.25 -2.39
C THR A 260 9.08 -21.87 -3.78
N TYR A 261 10.33 -22.13 -4.16
CA TYR A 261 10.67 -22.81 -5.41
C TYR A 261 10.07 -24.24 -5.49
N ASP A 262 10.15 -25.03 -4.43
CA ASP A 262 9.62 -26.41 -4.42
C ASP A 262 8.09 -26.45 -4.63
N TYR A 263 7.35 -25.54 -3.99
CA TYR A 263 5.91 -25.42 -4.21
C TYR A 263 5.58 -24.85 -5.59
N GLY A 264 6.35 -23.88 -6.07
CA GLY A 264 6.19 -23.30 -7.41
C GLY A 264 6.38 -24.33 -8.53
N LYS A 265 7.38 -25.21 -8.42
CA LYS A 265 7.60 -26.34 -9.36
C LYS A 265 6.38 -27.27 -9.40
N LYS A 266 5.84 -27.63 -8.23
CA LYS A 266 4.62 -28.47 -8.13
C LYS A 266 3.40 -27.78 -8.75
N ALA A 267 3.29 -26.46 -8.59
CA ALA A 267 2.23 -25.67 -9.21
C ALA A 267 2.32 -25.67 -10.75
N GLY A 268 3.53 -25.58 -11.31
CA GLY A 268 3.77 -25.72 -12.76
C GLY A 268 3.31 -27.07 -13.32
N LEU A 269 3.64 -28.16 -12.64
CA LEU A 269 3.19 -29.51 -13.02
C LEU A 269 1.66 -29.65 -12.92
N ALA A 270 1.07 -29.17 -11.83
CA ALA A 270 -0.38 -29.20 -11.63
C ALA A 270 -1.12 -28.40 -12.71
N LYS A 271 -0.56 -27.27 -13.16
CA LYS A 271 -1.07 -26.50 -14.31
C LYS A 271 -1.03 -27.31 -15.60
N GLY A 272 0.09 -27.96 -15.89
CA GLY A 272 0.23 -28.80 -17.09
C GLY A 272 -0.74 -29.97 -17.14
N LEU A 273 -0.83 -30.72 -16.05
CA LEU A 273 -1.77 -31.85 -15.94
C LEU A 273 -3.22 -31.36 -15.98
N GLY A 274 -3.57 -30.31 -15.25
CA GLY A 274 -4.94 -29.78 -15.23
C GLY A 274 -5.42 -29.30 -16.60
N LEU A 275 -4.63 -28.46 -17.27
CA LEU A 275 -4.96 -27.98 -18.62
C LEU A 275 -4.96 -29.12 -19.65
N GLY A 276 -3.99 -30.02 -19.57
CA GLY A 276 -3.92 -31.20 -20.43
C GLY A 276 -5.14 -32.12 -20.26
N THR A 277 -5.58 -32.39 -19.03
CA THR A 277 -6.78 -33.19 -18.76
C THR A 277 -8.04 -32.51 -19.28
N MET A 278 -8.19 -31.18 -19.11
CA MET A 278 -9.33 -30.46 -19.68
C MET A 278 -9.40 -30.56 -21.21
N HIS A 279 -8.27 -30.39 -21.90
CA HIS A 279 -8.20 -30.56 -23.36
C HIS A 279 -8.43 -32.02 -23.79
N CYS A 280 -7.94 -32.99 -23.02
CA CYS A 280 -8.18 -34.41 -23.26
C CYS A 280 -9.67 -34.74 -23.23
N VAL A 281 -10.38 -34.30 -22.18
CA VAL A 281 -11.84 -34.47 -22.09
C VAL A 281 -12.53 -33.80 -23.27
N LEU A 282 -12.10 -32.60 -23.68
CA LEU A 282 -12.64 -31.91 -24.85
C LEU A 282 -12.46 -32.74 -26.15
N PHE A 283 -11.27 -33.24 -26.44
CA PHE A 283 -11.02 -34.05 -27.65
C PHE A 283 -11.84 -35.35 -27.66
N LEU A 284 -11.92 -36.05 -26.53
CA LEU A 284 -12.74 -37.26 -26.40
C LEU A 284 -14.23 -36.96 -26.60
N SER A 285 -14.69 -35.84 -26.06
CA SER A 285 -16.06 -35.37 -26.21
C SER A 285 -16.40 -35.07 -27.66
N TRP A 286 -15.50 -34.40 -28.38
CA TRP A 286 -15.66 -34.12 -29.80
C TRP A 286 -15.60 -35.38 -30.66
N SER A 287 -14.81 -36.39 -30.28
CA SER A 287 -14.81 -37.71 -30.92
C SER A 287 -16.19 -38.38 -30.80
N LEU A 288 -16.77 -38.39 -29.59
CA LEU A 288 -18.11 -38.91 -29.34
C LEU A 288 -19.18 -38.15 -30.12
N LEU A 289 -19.14 -36.82 -30.11
CA LEU A 289 -20.10 -35.96 -30.79
C LEU A 289 -20.07 -36.13 -32.30
N VAL A 290 -18.87 -36.19 -32.90
CA VAL A 290 -18.69 -36.39 -34.33
C VAL A 290 -19.17 -37.78 -34.76
N TRP A 291 -18.89 -38.82 -33.96
CA TRP A 291 -19.40 -40.17 -34.21
C TRP A 291 -20.92 -40.25 -34.13
N PHE A 292 -21.51 -39.79 -33.02
CA PHE A 292 -22.95 -39.85 -32.78
C PHE A 292 -23.73 -39.03 -33.81
N THR A 293 -23.22 -37.84 -34.16
CA THR A 293 -23.83 -37.02 -35.21
C THR A 293 -23.86 -37.73 -36.56
N SER A 294 -22.82 -38.50 -36.91
CA SER A 294 -22.82 -39.25 -38.18
C SER A 294 -23.95 -40.28 -38.26
N VAL A 295 -24.26 -40.93 -37.13
CA VAL A 295 -25.37 -41.87 -36.98
C VAL A 295 -26.72 -41.15 -37.06
N VAL A 296 -26.87 -40.00 -36.40
CA VAL A 296 -28.12 -39.21 -36.42
C VAL A 296 -28.43 -38.72 -37.83
N VAL A 297 -27.42 -38.24 -38.57
CA VAL A 297 -27.60 -37.76 -39.94
C VAL A 297 -27.97 -38.91 -40.90
N HIS A 298 -27.30 -40.06 -40.83
CA HIS A 298 -27.59 -41.18 -41.73
C HIS A 298 -28.86 -41.95 -41.41
N LYS A 299 -29.35 -41.86 -40.16
CA LYS A 299 -30.70 -42.33 -39.80
C LYS A 299 -31.80 -41.36 -40.25
N ASN A 300 -31.47 -40.28 -40.98
CA ASN A 300 -32.37 -39.23 -41.42
C ASN A 300 -33.17 -38.58 -40.28
N ILE A 301 -32.58 -38.53 -39.07
CA ILE A 301 -33.20 -37.90 -37.89
C ILE A 301 -33.02 -36.37 -37.96
N ALA A 302 -31.87 -35.90 -38.45
CA ALA A 302 -31.56 -34.49 -38.63
C ALA A 302 -30.56 -34.28 -39.77
N ASN A 303 -30.52 -33.08 -40.35
CA ASN A 303 -29.54 -32.74 -41.39
C ASN A 303 -28.15 -32.44 -40.80
N GLY A 304 -27.10 -32.52 -41.63
CA GLY A 304 -25.73 -32.22 -41.22
C GLY A 304 -25.55 -30.80 -40.67
N GLY A 305 -26.21 -29.79 -41.26
CA GLY A 305 -26.14 -28.41 -40.79
C GLY A 305 -26.89 -28.15 -39.49
N GLU A 306 -28.06 -28.77 -39.30
CA GLU A 306 -28.83 -28.66 -38.04
C GLU A 306 -28.11 -29.36 -36.89
N SER A 307 -27.52 -30.51 -37.18
CA SER A 307 -26.71 -31.27 -36.22
C SER A 307 -25.47 -30.49 -35.80
N PHE A 308 -24.78 -29.87 -36.75
CA PHE A 308 -23.60 -29.05 -36.49
C PHE A 308 -23.91 -27.79 -35.68
N THR A 309 -25.00 -27.11 -36.03
CA THR A 309 -25.52 -25.95 -35.28
C THR A 309 -25.78 -26.33 -33.83
N THR A 310 -26.45 -27.45 -33.62
CA THR A 310 -26.80 -27.95 -32.28
C THR A 310 -25.56 -28.27 -31.46
N MET A 311 -24.58 -28.95 -32.06
CA MET A 311 -23.32 -29.31 -31.40
C MET A 311 -22.55 -28.06 -30.94
N LEU A 312 -22.32 -27.07 -31.82
CA LEU A 312 -21.58 -25.87 -31.47
C LEU A 312 -22.32 -24.99 -30.46
N ASN A 313 -23.64 -24.83 -30.61
CA ASN A 313 -24.44 -24.02 -29.70
C ASN A 313 -24.39 -24.56 -28.27
N VAL A 314 -24.51 -25.88 -28.09
CA VAL A 314 -24.50 -26.47 -26.74
C VAL A 314 -23.09 -26.44 -26.13
N VAL A 315 -22.03 -26.70 -26.91
CA VAL A 315 -20.64 -26.60 -26.40
C VAL A 315 -20.29 -25.18 -26.00
N ILE A 316 -20.57 -24.19 -26.86
CA ILE A 316 -20.25 -22.78 -26.60
C ILE A 316 -21.10 -22.22 -25.46
N ALA A 317 -22.36 -22.64 -25.36
CA ALA A 317 -23.20 -22.32 -24.21
C ALA A 317 -22.58 -22.86 -22.91
N GLY A 318 -22.14 -24.12 -22.88
CA GLY A 318 -21.47 -24.72 -21.72
C GLY A 318 -20.20 -23.98 -21.31
N LEU A 319 -19.36 -23.57 -22.26
CA LEU A 319 -18.17 -22.75 -21.99
C LEU A 319 -18.53 -21.35 -21.46
N SER A 320 -19.62 -20.77 -21.95
CA SER A 320 -20.11 -19.45 -21.52
C SER A 320 -20.58 -19.47 -20.06
N LEU A 321 -21.17 -20.58 -19.60
CA LEU A 321 -21.50 -20.76 -18.18
C LEU A 321 -20.24 -20.74 -17.29
N GLY A 322 -19.13 -21.30 -17.78
CA GLY A 322 -17.84 -21.23 -17.11
C GLY A 322 -17.30 -19.80 -16.98
N GLN A 323 -17.45 -18.98 -18.02
CA GLN A 323 -17.06 -17.56 -18.00
C GLN A 323 -17.93 -16.74 -17.04
N ALA A 324 -19.25 -16.95 -17.05
CA ALA A 324 -20.16 -16.33 -16.08
C ALA A 324 -19.79 -16.68 -14.63
N GLY A 325 -19.21 -17.87 -14.40
CA GLY A 325 -18.68 -18.27 -13.09
C GLY A 325 -17.55 -17.39 -12.56
N LEU A 326 -16.72 -16.80 -13.44
CA LEU A 326 -15.66 -15.87 -13.04
C LEU A 326 -16.25 -14.56 -12.51
N ASP A 327 -17.32 -14.06 -13.14
CA ASP A 327 -18.00 -12.81 -12.71
C ASP A 327 -18.65 -12.98 -11.32
N ILE A 328 -19.16 -14.17 -10.99
CA ILE A 328 -19.68 -14.47 -9.64
C ILE A 328 -18.60 -14.26 -8.57
N SER A 329 -17.34 -14.61 -8.86
CA SER A 329 -16.24 -14.39 -7.92
C SER A 329 -15.97 -12.89 -7.67
N ALA A 330 -16.13 -12.06 -8.72
CA ALA A 330 -16.03 -10.60 -8.60
C ALA A 330 -17.19 -10.05 -7.76
N PHE A 331 -18.42 -10.55 -7.96
CA PHE A 331 -19.57 -10.17 -7.13
C PHE A 331 -19.35 -10.52 -5.66
N ILE A 332 -18.81 -11.70 -5.35
CA ILE A 332 -18.50 -12.09 -3.96
C ILE A 332 -17.47 -11.12 -3.35
N ARG A 333 -16.43 -10.74 -4.10
CA ARG A 333 -15.40 -9.79 -3.66
C ARG A 333 -15.96 -8.39 -3.44
N ALA A 334 -16.81 -7.91 -4.34
CA ALA A 334 -17.51 -6.64 -4.17
C ALA A 334 -18.46 -6.65 -2.97
N ARG A 335 -19.16 -7.75 -2.71
CA ARG A 335 -20.02 -7.89 -1.53
C ARG A 335 -19.24 -7.88 -0.21
N THR A 336 -18.00 -8.38 -0.18
CA THR A 336 -17.12 -8.27 0.98
C THR A 336 -16.56 -6.86 1.14
N ALA A 337 -16.12 -6.23 0.05
CA ALA A 337 -15.57 -4.86 0.06
C ALA A 337 -16.63 -3.81 0.42
N ALA A 338 -17.87 -4.01 -0.03
CA ALA A 338 -19.00 -3.13 0.27
C ALA A 338 -19.49 -3.24 1.73
N TYR A 339 -19.20 -4.35 2.43
CA TYR A 339 -19.72 -4.57 3.78
C TYR A 339 -19.35 -3.47 4.79
N PRO A 340 -18.05 -3.15 5.01
CA PRO A 340 -17.68 -2.07 5.93
C PRO A 340 -18.24 -0.72 5.49
N ILE A 341 -18.31 -0.45 4.17
CA ILE A 341 -18.87 0.80 3.63
C ILE A 341 -20.34 0.95 4.00
N PHE A 342 -21.17 -0.05 3.71
CA PHE A 342 -22.60 -0.02 4.03
C PHE A 342 -22.86 -0.02 5.53
N GLN A 343 -22.06 -0.76 6.31
CA GLN A 343 -22.17 -0.74 7.76
C GLN A 343 -21.98 0.68 8.32
N MET A 344 -20.98 1.40 7.83
CA MET A 344 -20.74 2.79 8.23
C MET A 344 -21.86 3.72 7.76
N ILE A 345 -22.37 3.57 6.55
CA ILE A 345 -23.50 4.38 6.04
C ILE A 345 -24.78 4.15 6.85
N GLU A 346 -25.09 2.90 7.18
CA GLU A 346 -26.30 2.55 7.93
C GLU A 346 -26.24 3.00 9.39
N ARG A 347 -25.06 2.96 10.01
CA ARG A 347 -24.85 3.45 11.38
C ARG A 347 -25.26 4.92 11.53
N ASP A 348 -24.92 5.79 10.56
CA ASP A 348 -25.36 7.20 10.53
C ASP A 348 -26.89 7.34 10.38
N THR A 349 -27.51 6.52 9.52
CA THR A 349 -28.98 6.57 9.34
C THR A 349 -29.76 6.19 10.60
N VAL A 350 -29.26 5.23 11.39
CA VAL A 350 -29.86 4.86 12.68
C VAL A 350 -29.64 5.96 13.72
N SER A 351 -28.46 6.59 13.75
CA SER A 351 -28.17 7.72 14.64
C SER A 351 -29.10 8.92 14.36
N LYS A 352 -29.42 9.20 13.10
CA LYS A 352 -30.34 10.28 12.68
C LYS A 352 -31.83 10.00 12.88
N ALA A 353 -32.24 8.73 12.97
CA ALA A 353 -33.63 8.38 13.27
C ALA A 353 -34.03 8.73 14.72
N SER A 354 -33.06 9.04 15.58
CA SER A 354 -33.24 9.69 16.87
C SER A 354 -33.40 11.21 16.68
N PRO A 355 -34.52 11.82 17.08
CA PRO A 355 -34.72 13.26 16.94
C PRO A 355 -33.85 14.01 17.96
N LYS A 356 -32.61 14.35 17.59
CA LYS A 356 -31.81 15.33 18.35
C LYS A 356 -31.95 16.71 17.73
N THR A 357 -33.16 17.26 17.61
CA THR A 357 -33.32 18.72 17.53
C THR A 357 -33.05 19.27 18.92
N GLY A 358 -31.77 19.51 19.23
CA GLY A 358 -31.36 20.08 20.49
C GLY A 358 -31.89 21.50 20.66
N ARG A 359 -32.02 21.95 21.90
CA ARG A 359 -32.45 23.31 22.24
C ARG A 359 -31.30 24.29 21.98
N THR A 360 -31.62 25.49 21.48
CA THR A 360 -30.68 26.63 21.42
C THR A 360 -31.00 27.62 22.53
N LEU A 361 -30.00 28.26 23.13
CA LEU A 361 -30.20 29.33 24.11
C LEU A 361 -30.22 30.70 23.41
N SER A 362 -31.10 31.61 23.83
CA SER A 362 -31.20 32.96 23.25
C SER A 362 -30.14 33.93 23.78
N LYS A 363 -29.62 33.67 24.99
CA LYS A 363 -28.54 34.43 25.63
C LYS A 363 -27.63 33.45 26.36
N LEU A 364 -26.33 33.58 26.15
CA LEU A 364 -25.29 32.76 26.77
C LEU A 364 -24.41 33.65 27.65
N GLU A 365 -24.26 33.30 28.92
CA GLU A 365 -23.35 33.95 29.86
C GLU A 365 -22.01 33.21 29.91
N GLY A 366 -22.02 31.89 29.71
CA GLY A 366 -20.83 31.06 29.56
C GLY A 366 -20.34 30.43 30.86
N HIS A 367 -21.23 30.13 31.80
CA HIS A 367 -20.96 29.42 33.04
C HIS A 367 -21.04 27.89 32.84
N ILE A 368 -19.97 27.16 33.14
CA ILE A 368 -19.87 25.70 32.91
C ILE A 368 -19.70 24.96 34.23
N GLN A 369 -20.47 23.89 34.46
CA GLN A 369 -20.40 23.08 35.68
C GLN A 369 -20.31 21.59 35.38
N PHE A 370 -19.37 20.89 36.00
CA PHE A 370 -19.28 19.43 36.05
C PHE A 370 -19.79 18.94 37.39
N LYS A 371 -20.78 18.03 37.37
CA LYS A 371 -21.38 17.44 38.59
C LYS A 371 -21.22 15.93 38.59
N LEU A 372 -20.35 15.43 39.48
CA LEU A 372 -20.10 14.00 39.72
C LEU A 372 -19.84 13.22 38.43
N VAL A 373 -19.00 13.78 37.56
CA VAL A 373 -18.74 13.24 36.23
C VAL A 373 -17.73 12.09 36.31
N SER A 374 -18.15 10.92 35.84
CA SER A 374 -17.26 9.76 35.66
C SER A 374 -17.11 9.44 34.18
N PHE A 375 -15.88 9.11 33.75
CA PHE A 375 -15.55 8.93 32.34
C PHE A 375 -14.37 7.99 32.12
N SER A 376 -14.49 7.16 31.08
CA SER A 376 -13.43 6.33 30.50
C SER A 376 -13.46 6.49 28.98
N TYR A 377 -12.29 6.50 28.33
CA TYR A 377 -12.25 6.51 26.86
C TYR A 377 -12.75 5.17 26.30
N PRO A 378 -13.53 5.17 25.20
CA PRO A 378 -14.02 3.94 24.57
C PRO A 378 -12.93 2.95 24.15
N SER A 379 -11.73 3.47 23.80
CA SER A 379 -10.56 2.65 23.44
C SER A 379 -9.94 1.92 24.62
N ARG A 380 -10.20 2.36 25.86
CA ARG A 380 -9.70 1.77 27.12
C ARG A 380 -10.79 1.85 28.19
N PRO A 381 -11.88 1.06 28.06
CA PRO A 381 -13.03 1.16 28.97
C PRO A 381 -12.66 0.82 30.42
N ASP A 382 -11.66 -0.06 30.60
CA ASP A 382 -11.20 -0.53 31.91
C ASP A 382 -10.42 0.54 32.70
N VAL A 383 -9.97 1.62 32.06
CA VAL A 383 -9.19 2.69 32.69
C VAL A 383 -10.10 3.90 32.93
N MET A 384 -10.50 4.07 34.18
CA MET A 384 -11.29 5.23 34.61
C MET A 384 -10.41 6.48 34.65
N ILE A 385 -10.75 7.47 33.82
CA ILE A 385 -10.03 8.76 33.74
C ILE A 385 -10.59 9.74 34.76
N PHE A 386 -11.92 9.81 34.88
CA PHE A 386 -12.60 10.62 35.89
C PHE A 386 -13.48 9.74 36.76
N ASN A 387 -13.46 10.02 38.05
CA ASN A 387 -14.28 9.34 39.06
C ASN A 387 -14.96 10.43 39.90
N ASP A 388 -16.24 10.70 39.64
CA ASP A 388 -17.04 11.72 40.32
C ASP A 388 -16.43 13.13 40.31
N LEU A 389 -15.89 13.56 39.16
CA LEU A 389 -15.28 14.88 38.98
C LEU A 389 -16.33 16.00 39.19
N CYS A 390 -16.01 16.96 40.06
CA CYS A 390 -16.77 18.20 40.24
C CYS A 390 -15.88 19.40 39.93
N LEU A 391 -16.31 20.27 39.02
CA LEU A 391 -15.56 21.45 38.58
C LEU A 391 -16.54 22.57 38.22
N ASP A 392 -16.28 23.78 38.71
CA ASP A 392 -17.10 24.97 38.45
C ASP A 392 -16.26 26.01 37.68
N ILE A 393 -16.79 26.49 36.54
CA ILE A 393 -16.12 27.46 35.65
C ILE A 393 -17.04 28.68 35.52
N PRO A 394 -16.79 29.76 36.30
CA PRO A 394 -17.59 30.98 36.27
C PRO A 394 -17.57 31.71 34.93
N ALA A 395 -18.69 32.35 34.58
CA ALA A 395 -18.82 33.15 33.36
C ALA A 395 -17.79 34.31 33.31
N GLY A 396 -17.14 34.49 32.15
CA GLY A 396 -16.17 35.56 31.90
C GLY A 396 -14.84 35.44 32.64
N LYS A 397 -14.61 34.33 33.35
CA LYS A 397 -13.38 34.06 34.12
C LYS A 397 -12.44 33.12 33.37
N ILE A 398 -11.16 33.21 33.70
CA ILE A 398 -10.09 32.36 33.18
C ILE A 398 -9.82 31.25 34.20
N VAL A 399 -10.15 30.01 33.83
CA VAL A 399 -9.90 28.81 34.66
C VAL A 399 -8.79 27.99 34.04
N ALA A 400 -7.72 27.73 34.81
CA ALA A 400 -6.59 26.94 34.37
C ALA A 400 -6.56 25.55 35.02
N LEU A 401 -6.35 24.51 34.21
CA LEU A 401 -6.27 23.11 34.64
C LEU A 401 -4.81 22.66 34.70
N VAL A 402 -4.38 22.21 35.88
CA VAL A 402 -2.98 21.81 36.15
C VAL A 402 -2.97 20.42 36.78
N GLY A 403 -1.94 19.60 36.49
CA GLY A 403 -1.81 18.26 37.05
C GLY A 403 -0.82 17.39 36.28
N GLY A 404 -0.49 16.22 36.82
CA GLY A 404 0.43 15.27 36.20
C GLY A 404 0.02 14.81 34.80
N SER A 405 0.94 14.19 34.06
CA SER A 405 0.59 13.60 32.76
C SER A 405 -0.44 12.47 32.94
N GLY A 406 -1.42 12.39 32.05
CA GLY A 406 -2.48 11.37 32.10
C GLY A 406 -3.59 11.59 33.14
N CYS A 407 -3.62 12.71 33.89
CA CYS A 407 -4.67 12.96 34.88
C CYS A 407 -6.03 13.42 34.32
N GLY A 408 -6.15 13.59 32.99
CA GLY A 408 -7.41 13.90 32.31
C GLY A 408 -7.65 15.36 31.92
N LYS A 409 -6.65 16.26 31.98
CA LYS A 409 -6.82 17.70 31.67
C LYS A 409 -7.52 17.97 30.31
N SER A 410 -6.97 17.45 29.21
CA SER A 410 -7.54 17.61 27.86
C SER A 410 -8.89 16.89 27.68
N THR A 411 -9.19 15.91 28.55
CA THR A 411 -10.50 15.26 28.58
C THR A 411 -11.60 16.23 29.00
N VAL A 412 -11.32 17.22 29.85
CA VAL A 412 -12.29 18.27 30.22
C VAL A 412 -12.73 19.05 28.97
N ILE A 413 -11.77 19.49 28.15
CA ILE A 413 -12.04 20.19 26.88
C ILE A 413 -12.89 19.32 25.95
N SER A 414 -12.50 18.06 25.79
CA SER A 414 -13.22 17.11 24.92
C SER A 414 -14.68 16.87 25.37
N LEU A 415 -14.95 16.91 26.67
CA LEU A 415 -16.30 16.79 27.22
C LEU A 415 -17.12 18.09 27.05
N ILE A 416 -16.50 19.27 27.16
CA ILE A 416 -17.17 20.56 26.89
C ILE A 416 -17.59 20.67 25.43
N GLU A 417 -16.74 20.24 24.49
CA GLU A 417 -17.07 20.19 23.05
C GLU A 417 -18.05 19.07 22.67
N ARG A 418 -18.43 18.25 23.67
CA ARG A 418 -19.29 17.09 23.51
C ARG A 418 -18.78 16.15 22.40
N PHE A 419 -17.48 15.86 22.44
CA PHE A 419 -16.88 14.80 21.64
C PHE A 419 -17.16 13.42 22.23
N TYR A 420 -17.34 13.39 23.55
CA TYR A 420 -17.74 12.21 24.30
C TYR A 420 -18.86 12.57 25.26
N GLU A 421 -19.66 11.58 25.64
CA GLU A 421 -20.64 11.71 26.71
C GLU A 421 -20.11 11.04 27.98
N PRO A 422 -20.35 11.64 29.18
CA PRO A 422 -19.90 11.05 30.43
C PRO A 422 -20.68 9.76 30.76
N LEU A 423 -20.05 8.81 31.45
CA LEU A 423 -20.66 7.53 31.87
C LEU A 423 -21.73 7.77 32.94
N SER A 424 -21.42 8.62 33.92
CA SER A 424 -22.33 9.10 34.96
C SER A 424 -22.06 10.57 35.26
N GLY A 425 -23.01 11.23 35.92
CA GLY A 425 -22.97 12.67 36.18
C GLY A 425 -23.52 13.51 35.02
N GLU A 426 -23.48 14.83 35.20
CA GLU A 426 -23.98 15.80 34.23
C GLU A 426 -23.01 16.98 34.06
N ILE A 427 -23.00 17.54 32.85
CA ILE A 427 -22.26 18.76 32.52
C ILE A 427 -23.29 19.81 32.12
N LEU A 428 -23.28 20.95 32.80
CA LEU A 428 -24.25 22.02 32.63
C LEU A 428 -23.56 23.25 32.01
N LEU A 429 -24.25 23.91 31.10
CA LEU A 429 -23.90 25.22 30.53
C LEU A 429 -25.06 26.19 30.84
N ASP A 430 -24.78 27.24 31.61
CA ASP A 430 -25.77 28.21 32.12
C ASP A 430 -26.99 27.51 32.79
N GLY A 431 -26.72 26.43 33.53
CA GLY A 431 -27.73 25.62 34.22
C GLY A 431 -28.48 24.60 33.36
N ASN A 432 -28.21 24.54 32.04
CA ASN A 432 -28.84 23.58 31.12
C ASN A 432 -27.87 22.45 30.78
N SER A 433 -28.34 21.21 30.71
CA SER A 433 -27.48 20.08 30.34
C SER A 433 -26.99 20.20 28.89
N ILE A 434 -25.67 20.04 28.68
CA ILE A 434 -25.08 20.08 27.32
C ILE A 434 -25.63 18.96 26.42
N ARG A 435 -26.21 17.90 27.01
CA ARG A 435 -26.85 16.80 26.28
C ARG A 435 -28.10 17.23 25.52
N GLU A 436 -28.82 18.22 26.06
CA GLU A 436 -30.08 18.74 25.52
C GLU A 436 -29.87 19.84 24.47
N LEU A 437 -28.66 20.41 24.40
CA LEU A 437 -28.33 21.49 23.47
C LEU A 437 -28.05 20.97 22.05
N ASP A 438 -28.36 21.80 21.06
CA ASP A 438 -27.94 21.54 19.67
C ASP A 438 -26.42 21.62 19.55
N ILE A 439 -25.82 20.57 19.00
CA ILE A 439 -24.36 20.41 18.93
C ILE A 439 -23.72 21.46 18.03
N LYS A 440 -24.37 21.77 16.89
CA LYS A 440 -23.86 22.75 15.94
C LYS A 440 -23.87 24.15 16.56
N TRP A 441 -24.96 24.51 17.23
CA TRP A 441 -25.05 25.75 17.98
C TRP A 441 -24.02 25.82 19.12
N LEU A 442 -23.89 24.76 19.93
CA LEU A 442 -22.93 24.69 21.04
C LEU A 442 -21.50 24.96 20.57
N ARG A 443 -21.05 24.25 19.52
CA ARG A 443 -19.69 24.38 18.95
C ARG A 443 -19.47 25.67 18.17
N GLN A 444 -20.53 26.39 17.79
CA GLN A 444 -20.42 27.75 17.27
C GLN A 444 -20.10 28.78 18.36
N GLN A 445 -20.53 28.54 19.61
CA GLN A 445 -20.22 29.42 20.75
C GLN A 445 -18.83 29.20 21.34
N ILE A 446 -18.16 28.11 20.94
CA ILE A 446 -16.86 27.66 21.43
C ILE A 446 -15.76 27.91 20.38
N GLY A 447 -14.67 28.53 20.82
CA GLY A 447 -13.41 28.59 20.06
C GLY A 447 -12.40 27.60 20.61
N LEU A 448 -11.94 26.67 19.78
CA LEU A 448 -10.93 25.68 20.16
C LEU A 448 -9.55 26.02 19.58
N VAL A 449 -8.52 25.95 20.41
CA VAL A 449 -7.12 26.00 20.01
C VAL A 449 -6.39 24.77 20.55
N ASN A 450 -6.07 23.84 19.66
CA ASN A 450 -5.39 22.59 19.99
C ASN A 450 -3.88 22.77 20.17
N GLN A 451 -3.26 21.79 20.84
CA GLN A 451 -1.81 21.68 21.03
C GLN A 451 -1.07 21.67 19.68
N GLU A 452 -1.52 20.83 18.75
CA GLU A 452 -1.04 20.80 17.37
C GLU A 452 -2.09 21.38 16.41
N PRO A 453 -1.82 22.54 15.78
CA PRO A 453 -2.78 23.21 14.90
C PRO A 453 -2.84 22.52 13.54
N ALA A 454 -3.99 21.92 13.22
CA ALA A 454 -4.27 21.39 11.89
C ALA A 454 -4.53 22.54 10.89
N LEU A 455 -3.76 22.58 9.79
CA LEU A 455 -4.00 23.43 8.63
C LEU A 455 -4.32 22.57 7.42
N PHE A 456 -5.43 22.86 6.76
CA PHE A 456 -5.88 22.17 5.56
C PHE A 456 -5.07 22.63 4.34
N ALA A 457 -4.89 21.77 3.33
CA ALA A 457 -4.13 22.01 2.10
C ALA A 457 -4.86 22.95 1.13
N THR A 458 -5.12 24.17 1.61
CA THR A 458 -5.83 25.26 0.94
C THR A 458 -5.15 26.59 1.27
N THR A 459 -5.73 27.71 0.85
CA THR A 459 -5.17 29.04 1.15
C THR A 459 -5.28 29.37 2.64
N ILE A 460 -4.48 30.33 3.12
CA ILE A 460 -4.60 30.86 4.50
C ILE A 460 -6.00 31.41 4.73
N ARG A 461 -6.56 32.10 3.73
CA ARG A 461 -7.94 32.60 3.75
C ARG A 461 -8.94 31.47 4.01
N GLU A 462 -8.87 30.41 3.21
CA GLU A 462 -9.79 29.27 3.35
C GLU A 462 -9.66 28.60 4.71
N ASN A 463 -8.43 28.44 5.20
CA ASN A 463 -8.15 27.92 6.55
C ASN A 463 -8.82 28.74 7.66
N ILE A 464 -8.82 30.08 7.57
CA ILE A 464 -9.53 30.93 8.54
C ILE A 464 -11.05 30.80 8.37
N LEU A 465 -11.53 30.72 7.13
CA LEU A 465 -12.96 30.56 6.81
C LEU A 465 -13.57 29.25 7.32
N TYR A 466 -12.77 28.22 7.68
CA TYR A 466 -13.31 27.05 8.40
C TYR A 466 -13.97 27.44 9.73
N GLY A 467 -13.58 28.57 10.33
CA GLY A 467 -14.22 29.08 11.54
C GLY A 467 -15.64 29.60 11.29
N LYS A 468 -15.82 30.36 10.20
CA LYS A 468 -17.08 30.99 9.81
C LYS A 468 -17.11 31.11 8.29
N ASP A 469 -17.99 30.34 7.65
CA ASP A 469 -18.04 30.18 6.19
C ASP A 469 -18.37 31.47 5.43
N ASP A 470 -19.18 32.33 6.02
CA ASP A 470 -19.67 33.60 5.45
C ASP A 470 -18.87 34.83 5.92
N ALA A 471 -17.68 34.63 6.50
CA ALA A 471 -16.90 35.74 7.03
C ALA A 471 -16.41 36.69 5.93
N THR A 472 -16.56 37.99 6.17
CA THR A 472 -16.07 39.02 5.25
C THR A 472 -14.54 39.13 5.34
N LEU A 473 -13.90 39.70 4.31
CA LEU A 473 -12.46 39.93 4.34
C LEU A 473 -12.03 40.82 5.52
N ASP A 474 -12.89 41.74 5.95
CA ASP A 474 -12.65 42.60 7.11
C ASP A 474 -12.65 41.81 8.43
N GLU A 475 -13.58 40.86 8.59
CA GLU A 475 -13.61 39.95 9.74
C GLU A 475 -12.36 39.07 9.80
N ILE A 476 -11.94 38.51 8.66
CA ILE A 476 -10.70 37.71 8.54
C ILE A 476 -9.48 38.57 8.91
N THR A 477 -9.42 39.80 8.41
CA THR A 477 -8.32 40.73 8.68
C THR A 477 -8.28 41.14 10.15
N CYS A 478 -9.44 41.38 10.75
CA CYS A 478 -9.57 41.67 12.18
C CYS A 478 -9.08 40.49 13.04
N ALA A 479 -9.54 39.27 12.74
CA ALA A 479 -9.10 38.05 13.44
C ALA A 479 -7.59 37.82 13.31
N ALA A 480 -7.03 38.02 12.10
CA ALA A 480 -5.59 37.92 11.85
C ALA A 480 -4.76 39.01 12.56
N LYS A 481 -5.35 40.18 12.82
CA LYS A 481 -4.71 41.26 13.58
C LYS A 481 -4.70 40.95 15.08
N LEU A 482 -5.81 40.44 15.62
CA LEU A 482 -5.92 40.04 17.02
C LEU A 482 -4.97 38.89 17.38
N SER A 483 -4.75 37.96 16.45
CA SER A 483 -3.82 36.83 16.62
C SER A 483 -2.36 37.16 16.29
N GLU A 484 -2.03 38.41 15.93
CA GLU A 484 -0.72 38.84 15.40
C GLU A 484 -0.26 38.07 14.15
N ALA A 485 -1.16 37.34 13.48
CA ALA A 485 -0.85 36.61 12.25
C ALA A 485 -0.62 37.55 11.04
N ILE A 486 -1.25 38.72 11.05
CA ILE A 486 -1.19 39.66 9.92
C ILE A 486 0.23 40.12 9.59
N SER A 487 1.10 40.20 10.59
CA SER A 487 2.50 40.63 10.47
C SER A 487 3.28 39.74 9.50
N PHE A 488 3.13 38.41 9.60
CA PHE A 488 3.82 37.47 8.73
C PHE A 488 3.03 37.15 7.46
N ILE A 489 1.69 37.16 7.50
CA ILE A 489 0.86 36.94 6.31
C ILE A 489 1.18 37.99 5.24
N ASN A 490 1.37 39.25 5.62
CA ASN A 490 1.72 40.31 4.67
C ASN A 490 3.12 40.16 4.06
N ASN A 491 4.00 39.38 4.70
CA ASN A 491 5.35 39.08 4.20
C ASN A 491 5.37 37.86 3.28
N LEU A 492 4.26 37.12 3.14
CA LEU A 492 4.13 36.01 2.20
C LEU A 492 3.85 36.51 0.78
N PRO A 493 4.33 35.82 -0.26
CA PRO A 493 4.20 36.27 -1.66
C PRO A 493 2.75 36.57 -2.07
N ASP A 494 1.82 35.67 -1.74
CA ASP A 494 0.40 35.76 -2.14
C ASP A 494 -0.52 36.17 -0.98
N ARG A 495 0.05 36.65 0.14
CA ARG A 495 -0.67 37.04 1.37
C ARG A 495 -1.70 35.98 1.79
N TYR A 496 -2.98 36.33 1.87
CA TYR A 496 -4.08 35.44 2.24
C TYR A 496 -4.34 34.30 1.25
N GLU A 497 -3.97 34.46 -0.01
CA GLU A 497 -4.14 33.44 -1.06
C GLU A 497 -2.96 32.46 -1.11
N THR A 498 -1.97 32.63 -0.22
CA THR A 498 -0.86 31.69 -0.06
C THR A 498 -1.39 30.31 0.33
N GLN A 499 -1.03 29.30 -0.46
CA GLN A 499 -1.35 27.90 -0.17
C GLN A 499 -0.52 27.40 1.02
N VAL A 500 -1.17 26.77 2.00
CA VAL A 500 -0.56 26.18 3.19
C VAL A 500 -0.95 24.69 3.31
N GLY A 501 -0.64 24.05 4.43
CA GLY A 501 -0.83 22.60 4.62
C GLY A 501 0.32 21.78 4.03
N GLU A 502 0.12 20.48 3.85
CA GLU A 502 1.20 19.57 3.40
C GLU A 502 1.72 19.88 1.98
N ARG A 503 0.90 20.55 1.17
CA ARG A 503 1.19 20.89 -0.23
C ARG A 503 1.66 22.32 -0.45
N GLY A 504 1.46 23.17 0.55
CA GLY A 504 1.76 24.59 0.48
C GLY A 504 3.08 24.95 1.17
N ILE A 505 3.24 26.22 1.48
CA ILE A 505 4.36 26.71 2.28
C ILE A 505 4.25 26.13 3.69
N GLN A 506 5.31 25.49 4.16
CA GLN A 506 5.39 25.04 5.54
C GLN A 506 5.65 26.22 6.47
N LEU A 507 4.68 26.49 7.33
CA LEU A 507 4.75 27.52 8.36
C LEU A 507 5.40 26.97 9.65
N SER A 508 6.03 27.85 10.43
CA SER A 508 6.55 27.48 11.76
C SER A 508 5.42 27.09 12.72
N GLY A 509 5.73 26.35 13.79
CA GLY A 509 4.73 25.97 14.80
C GLY A 509 3.95 27.18 15.33
N GLY A 510 4.64 28.26 15.69
CA GLY A 510 4.02 29.49 16.18
C GLY A 510 3.17 30.21 15.12
N GLN A 511 3.58 30.19 13.84
CA GLN A 511 2.77 30.73 12.75
C GLN A 511 1.50 29.92 12.52
N LYS A 512 1.57 28.59 12.52
CA LYS A 512 0.39 27.73 12.42
C LYS A 512 -0.58 27.97 13.57
N GLN A 513 -0.06 28.12 14.79
CA GLN A 513 -0.86 28.37 15.98
C GLN A 513 -1.63 29.70 15.87
N ARG A 514 -0.99 30.76 15.39
CA ARG A 514 -1.66 32.06 15.16
C ARG A 514 -2.74 32.00 14.10
N ILE A 515 -2.59 31.19 13.06
CA ILE A 515 -3.68 30.94 12.08
C ILE A 515 -4.83 30.18 12.74
N ALA A 516 -4.54 29.15 13.55
CA ALA A 516 -5.57 28.43 14.29
C ALA A 516 -6.32 29.34 15.28
N ILE A 517 -5.63 30.26 15.96
CA ILE A 517 -6.25 31.29 16.80
C ILE A 517 -7.14 32.20 15.94
N SER A 518 -6.69 32.63 14.76
CA SER A 518 -7.51 33.44 13.83
C SER A 518 -8.79 32.70 13.42
N ARG A 519 -8.68 31.39 13.14
CA ARG A 519 -9.81 30.50 12.82
C ARG A 519 -10.79 30.35 14.00
N ALA A 520 -10.30 30.28 15.24
CA ALA A 520 -11.16 30.28 16.42
C ALA A 520 -11.85 31.63 16.62
N LEU A 521 -11.16 32.74 16.35
CA LEU A 521 -11.62 34.11 16.59
C LEU A 521 -12.65 34.62 15.59
N VAL A 522 -12.60 34.17 14.33
CA VAL A 522 -13.53 34.66 13.29
C VAL A 522 -15.00 34.33 13.63
N LYS A 523 -15.24 33.33 14.48
CA LYS A 523 -16.56 33.01 15.07
C LYS A 523 -17.04 34.03 16.11
N ASN A 524 -16.13 34.80 16.69
CA ASN A 524 -16.32 35.59 17.90
C ASN A 524 -16.95 34.78 19.06
N PRO A 525 -16.28 33.72 19.55
CA PRO A 525 -16.83 32.82 20.56
C PRO A 525 -16.91 33.48 21.95
N LEU A 526 -17.89 33.04 22.75
CA LEU A 526 -18.05 33.44 24.15
C LEU A 526 -17.24 32.54 25.10
N ILE A 527 -17.02 31.28 24.71
CA ILE A 527 -16.22 30.30 25.43
C ILE A 527 -14.97 30.00 24.61
N LEU A 528 -13.79 30.07 25.23
CA LEU A 528 -12.51 29.77 24.60
C LEU A 528 -11.85 28.58 25.31
N LEU A 529 -11.49 27.56 24.55
CA LEU A 529 -10.82 26.36 25.05
C LEU A 529 -9.41 26.31 24.46
N LEU A 530 -8.41 26.35 25.35
CA LEU A 530 -6.99 26.33 24.99
C LEU A 530 -6.38 25.03 25.52
N ASP A 531 -6.14 24.06 24.64
CA ASP A 531 -5.54 22.77 24.99
C ASP A 531 -4.04 22.80 24.73
N GLU A 532 -3.24 23.08 25.75
CA GLU A 532 -1.78 23.16 25.67
C GLU A 532 -1.25 23.98 24.49
N ALA A 533 -1.90 25.11 24.18
CA ALA A 533 -1.68 25.90 22.97
C ALA A 533 -0.24 26.43 22.80
N THR A 534 0.62 26.33 23.82
CA THR A 534 2.01 26.80 23.83
C THR A 534 3.06 25.68 24.05
N SER A 535 2.66 24.42 24.29
CA SER A 535 3.61 23.38 24.75
C SER A 535 4.59 22.92 23.67
N ALA A 536 4.17 22.94 22.39
CA ALA A 536 4.97 22.51 21.24
C ALA A 536 5.73 23.66 20.53
N LEU A 537 5.90 24.81 21.19
CA LEU A 537 6.51 26.02 20.61
C LEU A 537 7.91 26.30 21.18
N ASP A 538 8.77 26.90 20.37
CA ASP A 538 10.02 27.51 20.82
C ASP A 538 9.76 28.76 21.69
N ALA A 539 10.69 29.12 22.57
CA ALA A 539 10.49 30.18 23.57
C ALA A 539 10.17 31.57 22.97
N GLU A 540 10.70 31.89 21.78
CA GLU A 540 10.41 33.16 21.10
C GLU A 540 9.00 33.16 20.50
N SER A 541 8.64 32.10 19.77
CA SER A 541 7.28 31.90 19.26
C SER A 541 6.25 31.85 20.39
N GLU A 542 6.54 31.14 21.47
CA GLU A 542 5.69 30.99 22.66
C GLU A 542 5.30 32.35 23.23
N LYS A 543 6.26 33.25 23.46
CA LYS A 543 5.97 34.59 23.99
C LYS A 543 5.02 35.36 23.07
N SER A 544 5.22 35.27 21.75
CA SER A 544 4.37 35.96 20.78
C SER A 544 2.95 35.37 20.71
N VAL A 545 2.82 34.03 20.81
CA VAL A 545 1.52 33.35 20.84
C VAL A 545 0.80 33.61 22.16
N GLN A 546 1.51 33.62 23.28
CA GLN A 546 0.93 33.93 24.60
C GLN A 546 0.38 35.36 24.64
N GLN A 547 1.11 36.34 24.11
CA GLN A 547 0.61 37.72 24.00
C GLN A 547 -0.67 37.82 23.16
N ALA A 548 -0.80 37.01 22.10
CA ALA A 548 -2.03 36.93 21.33
C ALA A 548 -3.16 36.29 22.15
N LEU A 549 -2.89 35.20 22.87
CA LEU A 549 -3.86 34.53 23.74
C LEU A 549 -4.35 35.46 24.85
N ASP A 550 -3.46 36.16 25.56
CA ASP A 550 -3.82 37.07 26.65
C ASP A 550 -4.81 38.15 26.20
N ARG A 551 -4.64 38.71 24.99
CA ARG A 551 -5.57 39.69 24.40
C ARG A 551 -6.92 39.08 24.04
N VAL A 552 -6.90 37.82 23.61
CA VAL A 552 -8.08 37.09 23.12
C VAL A 552 -8.91 36.54 24.29
N MET A 553 -8.31 36.28 25.44
CA MET A 553 -9.00 35.77 26.62
C MET A 553 -9.86 36.82 27.34
N VAL A 554 -9.54 38.11 27.19
CA VAL A 554 -10.28 39.20 27.84
C VAL A 554 -11.75 39.20 27.42
N GLY A 555 -12.65 39.14 28.40
CA GLY A 555 -14.10 39.22 28.20
C GLY A 555 -14.76 37.91 27.74
N ARG A 556 -14.04 36.78 27.77
CA ARG A 556 -14.55 35.44 27.40
C ARG A 556 -14.34 34.46 28.55
N THR A 557 -15.28 33.52 28.74
CA THR A 557 -15.01 32.38 29.62
C THR A 557 -13.91 31.54 28.98
N THR A 558 -12.77 31.39 29.66
CA THR A 558 -11.63 30.66 29.09
C THR A 558 -11.25 29.48 29.96
N VAL A 559 -11.14 28.30 29.36
CA VAL A 559 -10.53 27.11 29.99
C VAL A 559 -9.17 26.87 29.37
N VAL A 560 -8.12 26.92 30.18
CA VAL A 560 -6.74 26.71 29.74
C VAL A 560 -6.18 25.44 30.34
N VAL A 561 -5.85 24.46 29.50
CA VAL A 561 -5.00 23.34 29.89
C VAL A 561 -3.56 23.77 29.65
N ALA A 562 -2.78 23.83 30.72
CA ALA A 562 -1.41 24.32 30.64
C ALA A 562 -0.43 23.27 31.13
N HIS A 563 0.65 23.09 30.36
CA HIS A 563 1.84 22.38 30.78
C HIS A 563 2.90 23.33 31.38
N ARG A 564 2.77 24.64 31.16
CA ARG A 564 3.74 25.67 31.58
C ARG A 564 3.11 26.64 32.57
N LEU A 565 3.77 26.87 33.70
CA LEU A 565 3.28 27.76 34.76
C LEU A 565 3.13 29.22 34.34
N SER A 566 3.95 29.68 33.40
CA SER A 566 3.89 31.03 32.84
C SER A 566 2.51 31.39 32.29
N THR A 567 1.78 30.41 31.75
CA THR A 567 0.45 30.61 31.17
C THR A 567 -0.68 30.49 32.19
N VAL A 568 -0.41 29.93 33.37
CA VAL A 568 -1.40 29.69 34.45
C VAL A 568 -1.42 30.84 35.46
N ARG A 569 -0.30 31.55 35.62
CA ARG A 569 -0.14 32.58 36.66
C ARG A 569 -1.21 33.68 36.64
N ASN A 570 -1.69 34.04 35.45
CA ASN A 570 -2.69 35.08 35.27
C ASN A 570 -4.13 34.54 35.26
N ALA A 571 -4.35 33.26 35.57
CA ALA A 571 -5.68 32.69 35.66
C ALA A 571 -6.41 33.19 36.91
N ASP A 572 -7.72 33.44 36.78
CA ASP A 572 -8.55 33.83 37.93
C ASP A 572 -8.72 32.67 38.91
N VAL A 573 -8.82 31.44 38.39
CA VAL A 573 -8.97 30.21 39.18
C VAL A 573 -8.07 29.13 38.60
N ILE A 574 -7.34 28.43 39.47
CA ILE A 574 -6.52 27.28 39.11
C ILE A 574 -7.14 26.05 39.76
N ALA A 575 -7.41 25.02 38.96
CA ALA A 575 -7.95 23.75 39.41
C ALA A 575 -6.92 22.63 39.18
N VAL A 576 -6.52 21.97 40.27
CA VAL A 576 -5.51 20.90 40.26
C VAL A 576 -6.20 19.54 40.11
N VAL A 577 -5.89 18.84 39.01
CA VAL A 577 -6.43 17.52 38.68
C VAL A 577 -5.42 16.43 39.04
N GLN A 578 -5.82 15.52 39.94
CA GLN A 578 -5.02 14.35 40.32
C GLN A 578 -5.91 13.11 40.40
N ASN A 579 -5.47 12.00 39.80
CA ASN A 579 -6.22 10.73 39.76
C ASN A 579 -7.70 10.89 39.35
N GLY A 580 -7.97 11.80 38.42
CA GLY A 580 -9.32 12.01 37.89
C GLY A 580 -10.28 12.80 38.78
N LYS A 581 -9.77 13.47 39.83
CA LYS A 581 -10.53 14.34 40.74
C LYS A 581 -9.87 15.72 40.86
N ILE A 582 -10.67 16.74 41.18
CA ILE A 582 -10.14 18.05 41.59
C ILE A 582 -9.74 17.96 43.05
N VAL A 583 -8.46 18.19 43.33
CA VAL A 583 -7.91 18.14 44.70
C VAL A 583 -7.88 19.53 45.33
N GLU A 584 -7.57 20.55 44.53
CA GLU A 584 -7.42 21.93 44.98
C GLU A 584 -7.98 22.92 43.96
N THR A 585 -8.55 24.02 44.45
CA THR A 585 -9.02 25.15 43.66
C THR A 585 -8.68 26.45 44.37
N GLY A 586 -8.12 27.43 43.66
CA GLY A 586 -7.83 28.75 44.22
C GLY A 586 -7.07 29.64 43.24
N SER A 587 -6.76 30.86 43.65
CA SER A 587 -5.83 31.71 42.89
C SER A 587 -4.38 31.25 43.06
N HIS A 588 -3.50 31.71 42.17
CA HIS A 588 -2.06 31.41 42.25
C HIS A 588 -1.46 31.76 43.62
N GLU A 589 -1.85 32.92 44.17
CA GLU A 589 -1.35 33.43 45.45
C GLU A 589 -1.87 32.58 46.63
N GLU A 590 -3.15 32.18 46.59
CA GLU A 590 -3.78 31.34 47.63
C GLU A 590 -3.17 29.94 47.67
N LEU A 591 -2.94 29.33 46.50
CA LEU A 591 -2.43 27.96 46.42
C LEU A 591 -0.94 27.87 46.78
N ILE A 592 -0.12 28.88 46.43
CA ILE A 592 1.30 28.92 46.81
C ILE A 592 1.49 29.24 48.30
N ALA A 593 0.61 30.06 48.89
CA ALA A 593 0.68 30.37 50.31
C ALA A 593 0.48 29.14 51.21
N ASN A 594 -0.14 28.07 50.69
CA ASN A 594 -0.34 26.82 51.40
C ASN A 594 0.84 25.84 51.15
N PRO A 595 1.69 25.55 52.16
CA PRO A 595 2.86 24.68 51.98
C PRO A 595 2.51 23.20 51.72
N ASN A 596 1.29 22.76 52.01
CA ASN A 596 0.82 21.41 51.72
C ASN A 596 0.08 21.31 50.36
N SER A 597 0.11 22.37 49.54
CA SER A 597 -0.60 22.39 48.27
C SER A 597 0.05 21.47 47.22
N ALA A 598 -0.77 20.66 46.55
CA ALA A 598 -0.40 19.90 45.37
C ALA A 598 0.02 20.82 44.22
N TYR A 599 -0.63 21.99 44.07
CA TYR A 599 -0.19 23.02 43.13
C TYR A 599 1.18 23.57 43.51
N ALA A 600 1.40 23.98 44.77
CA ALA A 600 2.69 24.50 45.23
C ALA A 600 3.82 23.47 45.02
N SER A 601 3.54 22.18 45.21
CA SER A 601 4.47 21.09 44.92
C SER A 601 4.83 21.01 43.43
N LEU A 602 3.84 21.11 42.53
CA LEU A 602 4.07 21.17 41.09
C LEU A 602 4.83 22.44 40.67
N VAL A 603 4.50 23.58 41.30
CA VAL A 603 5.18 24.87 41.10
C VAL A 603 6.65 24.76 41.51
N HIS A 604 6.96 24.24 42.69
CA HIS A 604 8.34 24.08 43.14
C HIS A 604 9.12 23.10 42.26
N LEU A 605 8.51 21.99 41.83
CA LEU A 605 9.12 21.06 40.88
C LEU A 605 9.42 21.71 39.53
N GLN A 606 8.54 22.58 39.05
CA GLN A 606 8.67 23.20 37.73
C GLN A 606 9.43 24.54 37.77
N GLU A 607 9.45 25.29 38.87
CA GLU A 607 10.31 26.45 39.11
C GLU A 607 11.75 26.02 39.38
N ALA A 608 11.95 24.87 40.04
CA ALA A 608 13.23 24.20 40.03
C ALA A 608 13.67 23.93 38.58
N ALA A 609 12.76 23.46 37.71
CA ALA A 609 13.05 23.29 36.28
C ALA A 609 13.17 24.60 35.46
N SER A 610 12.54 25.71 35.87
CA SER A 610 12.40 26.96 35.07
C SER A 610 13.33 28.10 35.51
N GLY A 611 13.82 28.11 36.75
CA GLY A 611 14.78 29.09 37.27
C GLY A 611 16.16 29.07 36.61
N GLN A 612 16.35 28.21 35.60
CA GLN A 612 17.58 28.05 34.83
C GLN A 612 17.73 29.01 33.64
N HIS A 613 16.74 29.89 33.36
CA HIS A 613 16.76 30.81 32.21
C HIS A 613 16.34 32.25 32.57
N GLN A 614 17.27 33.07 33.10
CA GLN A 614 17.22 34.54 32.96
C GLN A 614 18.60 35.10 32.54
N PRO A 615 18.65 36.01 31.53
CA PRO A 615 19.89 36.58 31.03
C PRO A 615 20.26 37.87 31.77
N SER A 616 21.51 37.98 32.23
CA SER A 616 22.09 39.25 32.70
C SER A 616 22.42 40.16 31.52
N GLN A 617 21.88 41.39 31.54
CA GLN A 617 22.09 42.41 30.50
C GLN A 617 23.44 43.13 30.65
N GLY A 618 24.16 43.27 29.54
CA GLY A 618 25.28 44.20 29.28
C GLY A 618 25.37 44.49 27.77
N PRO A 619 25.89 45.65 27.31
CA PRO A 619 25.36 46.33 26.13
C PRO A 619 26.06 46.02 24.78
N THR A 620 25.24 46.03 23.72
CA THR A 620 25.50 46.36 22.30
C THR A 620 26.58 45.65 21.47
N MET A 621 26.09 44.98 20.40
CA MET A 621 26.35 45.17 18.94
C MET A 621 26.67 43.85 18.21
N GLY A 622 25.81 43.51 17.24
CA GLY A 622 26.06 42.42 16.28
C GLY A 622 24.87 41.49 16.06
N ARG A 623 24.07 41.79 15.04
CA ARG A 623 22.96 40.98 14.50
C ARG A 623 23.43 39.56 14.11
N PRO A 624 22.72 38.47 14.47
CA PRO A 624 22.82 37.20 13.75
C PRO A 624 21.56 36.88 12.94
N LEU A 625 21.78 36.30 11.77
CA LEU A 625 20.78 35.83 10.81
C LEU A 625 20.15 34.50 11.26
N SER A 626 18.81 34.46 11.22
CA SER A 626 17.93 33.31 10.91
C SER A 626 18.48 31.89 11.20
N ILE A 627 18.18 31.37 12.40
CA ILE A 627 18.40 29.97 12.78
C ILE A 627 17.12 29.16 12.45
N LYS A 628 17.21 28.24 11.48
CA LYS A 628 16.21 27.19 11.26
C LYS A 628 16.47 26.08 12.28
N CYS A 629 15.62 25.96 13.30
CA CYS A 629 15.74 24.90 14.30
C CYS A 629 15.07 23.60 13.86
N SER A 630 15.83 22.53 14.08
CA SER A 630 15.51 21.12 13.90
C SER A 630 14.33 20.67 14.76
N ARG A 631 13.49 19.81 14.17
CA ARG A 631 12.34 19.17 14.77
C ARG A 631 12.65 17.68 14.87
N GLU A 632 13.08 17.20 16.02
CA GLU A 632 13.27 15.78 16.32
C GLU A 632 13.20 15.57 17.84
N LEU A 633 12.00 15.24 18.35
CA LEU A 633 11.72 14.17 19.32
C LEU A 633 10.29 14.31 19.86
N SER A 634 9.40 13.44 19.41
CA SER A 634 8.18 12.97 20.10
C SER A 634 7.64 11.78 19.29
N CYS A 635 8.35 10.67 19.30
CA CYS A 635 7.79 9.38 18.86
C CYS A 635 7.50 8.56 20.10
N THR A 636 6.32 8.77 20.69
CA THR A 636 5.67 7.72 21.46
C THR A 636 5.17 6.67 20.48
N THR A 637 5.79 5.49 20.55
CA THR A 637 5.39 4.27 19.86
C THR A 637 4.00 3.86 20.31
N THR A 638 2.96 4.33 19.60
CA THR A 638 1.64 3.70 19.40
C THR A 638 0.77 4.62 18.54
N SER A 639 1.20 4.84 17.30
CA SER A 639 0.25 5.04 16.20
C SER A 639 0.97 4.65 14.91
N PHE A 640 0.57 3.53 14.31
CA PHE A 640 0.83 3.28 12.89
C PHE A 640 -0.03 4.29 12.11
N GLY A 641 0.39 5.56 12.11
CA GLY A 641 -0.11 6.58 11.20
C GLY A 641 0.41 6.24 9.82
N ALA A 642 -0.43 5.60 9.01
CA ALA A 642 -0.16 5.35 7.60
C ALA A 642 0.01 6.70 6.88
N SER A 643 1.25 7.20 6.83
CA SER A 643 1.60 8.35 6.02
C SER A 643 1.34 8.00 4.56
N PHE A 644 0.51 8.81 3.91
CA PHE A 644 0.10 8.68 2.53
C PHE A 644 1.31 8.72 1.59
N ARG A 645 1.78 7.55 1.14
CA ARG A 645 2.47 7.41 -0.15
C ARG A 645 1.72 6.36 -0.94
N SER A 646 0.88 6.85 -1.87
CA SER A 646 0.33 6.03 -2.94
C SER A 646 1.49 5.41 -3.71
N ASP A 647 1.64 4.10 -3.60
CA ASP A 647 2.55 3.32 -4.42
C ASP A 647 2.23 3.52 -5.92
N LYS A 648 3.30 3.72 -6.69
CA LYS A 648 3.41 3.71 -8.16
C LYS A 648 2.73 4.85 -8.94
N GLU A 649 3.32 6.04 -8.85
CA GLU A 649 3.86 6.80 -9.99
C GLU A 649 4.57 8.06 -9.44
N SER A 650 5.88 8.13 -9.60
CA SER A 650 6.66 9.34 -9.33
C SER A 650 6.29 10.43 -10.34
N VAL A 651 5.26 11.22 -10.01
CA VAL A 651 5.04 12.53 -10.64
C VAL A 651 5.04 13.57 -9.54
N GLY A 652 6.24 14.09 -9.27
CA GLY A 652 6.45 15.24 -8.40
C GLY A 652 5.94 16.53 -9.04
N ARG A 653 5.46 17.42 -8.16
CA ARG A 653 5.55 18.89 -8.20
C ARG A 653 5.59 19.54 -9.60
N ILE A 654 4.46 20.11 -10.03
CA ILE A 654 4.44 21.10 -11.10
C ILE A 654 4.46 22.49 -10.45
N GLY A 655 5.66 23.08 -10.39
CA GLY A 655 5.87 24.52 -10.41
C GLY A 655 6.40 24.92 -11.80
N PRO A 656 6.33 26.20 -12.21
CA PRO A 656 6.50 26.58 -13.62
C PRO A 656 7.92 26.53 -14.18
N ASP A 657 8.96 26.19 -13.41
CA ASP A 657 10.34 26.23 -13.88
C ASP A 657 11.02 24.85 -13.88
N GLY A 658 11.61 24.51 -15.02
CA GLY A 658 11.88 23.14 -15.44
C GLY A 658 12.97 22.39 -14.71
N VAL A 659 12.67 21.11 -14.43
CA VAL A 659 13.62 19.98 -14.50
C VAL A 659 12.81 18.77 -14.97
N GLU A 660 13.11 18.25 -16.17
CA GLU A 660 12.51 17.02 -16.72
C GLU A 660 12.82 15.82 -15.81
N THR A 661 11.80 15.11 -15.30
CA THR A 661 12.01 13.79 -14.67
C THR A 661 12.45 12.77 -15.73
N PRO A 662 13.45 11.91 -15.46
CA PRO A 662 13.96 10.97 -16.44
C PRO A 662 12.91 9.91 -16.76
N ILE A 663 12.49 9.85 -18.04
CA ILE A 663 11.71 8.75 -18.58
C ILE A 663 12.48 7.45 -18.31
N ALA A 664 11.89 6.51 -17.57
CA ALA A 664 12.48 5.21 -17.29
C ALA A 664 12.98 4.56 -18.60
N LYS A 665 14.29 4.32 -18.70
CA LYS A 665 14.91 3.79 -19.92
C LYS A 665 14.32 2.42 -20.25
N ARG A 666 13.82 2.25 -21.47
CA ARG A 666 13.33 0.93 -21.94
C ARG A 666 14.46 -0.10 -21.85
N VAL A 667 14.21 -1.18 -21.13
CA VAL A 667 15.16 -2.30 -21.03
C VAL A 667 15.19 -3.05 -22.36
N SER A 668 16.40 -3.36 -22.85
CA SER A 668 16.56 -4.20 -24.03
C SER A 668 16.01 -5.61 -23.79
N SER A 669 15.11 -6.09 -24.66
CA SER A 669 14.55 -7.45 -24.57
C SER A 669 15.63 -8.53 -24.55
N LYS A 670 16.73 -8.33 -25.29
CA LYS A 670 17.88 -9.25 -25.30
C LYS A 670 18.45 -9.48 -23.90
N ARG A 671 18.52 -8.43 -23.10
CA ARG A 671 19.01 -8.49 -21.72
C ARG A 671 18.05 -9.26 -20.82
N MET A 672 16.75 -9.01 -20.96
CA MET A 672 15.71 -9.67 -20.19
C MET A 672 15.74 -11.20 -20.40
N TYR A 673 15.83 -11.65 -21.66
CA TYR A 673 15.96 -13.07 -21.99
C TYR A 673 17.33 -13.66 -21.62
N SER A 674 18.40 -12.84 -21.52
CA SER A 674 19.72 -13.34 -21.11
C SER A 674 19.73 -13.93 -19.69
N MET A 675 18.82 -13.49 -18.81
CA MET A 675 18.70 -14.02 -17.44
C MET A 675 18.22 -15.48 -17.40
N ILE A 676 17.64 -15.98 -18.48
CA ILE A 676 17.16 -17.36 -18.62
C ILE A 676 18.22 -18.29 -19.24
N LYS A 677 19.33 -17.74 -19.75
CA LYS A 677 20.40 -18.51 -20.42
C LYS A 677 20.86 -19.78 -19.68
N PRO A 678 20.99 -19.80 -18.33
CA PRO A 678 21.40 -21.02 -17.61
C PRO A 678 20.41 -22.18 -17.74
N ASP A 679 19.13 -21.89 -17.97
CA ASP A 679 18.01 -22.85 -17.99
C ASP A 679 17.49 -23.08 -19.42
N TRP A 680 18.31 -22.78 -20.45
CA TRP A 680 17.91 -22.82 -21.87
C TRP A 680 17.38 -24.19 -22.32
N GLY A 681 17.83 -25.29 -21.72
CA GLY A 681 17.36 -26.64 -22.05
C GLY A 681 15.87 -26.83 -21.77
N TYR A 682 15.38 -26.33 -20.62
CA TYR A 682 13.94 -26.34 -20.32
C TYR A 682 13.18 -25.38 -21.23
N GLY A 683 13.77 -24.22 -21.54
CA GLY A 683 13.19 -23.27 -22.49
C GLY A 683 12.97 -23.88 -23.87
N LEU A 684 13.99 -24.55 -24.43
CA LEU A 684 13.91 -25.18 -25.75
C LEU A 684 12.83 -26.27 -25.78
N LEU A 685 12.85 -27.20 -24.81
CA LEU A 685 11.85 -28.26 -24.73
C LEU A 685 10.42 -27.69 -24.56
N GLY A 686 10.27 -26.69 -23.69
CA GLY A 686 9.01 -25.98 -23.49
C GLY A 686 8.51 -25.29 -24.76
N THR A 687 9.39 -24.62 -25.52
CA THR A 687 9.01 -23.94 -26.77
C THR A 687 8.53 -24.91 -27.85
N ILE A 688 9.16 -26.08 -27.98
CA ILE A 688 8.72 -27.12 -28.92
C ILE A 688 7.33 -27.62 -28.53
N CYS A 689 7.11 -27.93 -27.25
CA CYS A 689 5.81 -28.36 -26.76
C CYS A 689 4.74 -27.26 -26.92
N ALA A 690 5.07 -25.99 -26.69
CA ALA A 690 4.17 -24.86 -26.89
C ALA A 690 3.75 -24.69 -28.36
N LEU A 691 4.68 -24.84 -29.32
CA LEU A 691 4.36 -24.80 -30.75
C LEU A 691 3.44 -25.97 -31.15
N ILE A 692 3.68 -27.16 -30.60
CA ILE A 692 2.81 -28.34 -30.81
C ILE A 692 1.42 -28.09 -30.22
N ALA A 693 1.34 -27.58 -28.99
CA ALA A 693 0.09 -27.23 -28.33
C ALA A 693 -0.71 -26.20 -29.14
N GLY A 694 -0.07 -25.13 -29.59
CA GLY A 694 -0.70 -24.12 -30.46
C GLY A 694 -1.23 -24.67 -31.78
N SER A 695 -0.52 -25.66 -32.36
CA SER A 695 -0.91 -26.32 -33.60
C SER A 695 -2.12 -27.26 -33.47
N GLN A 696 -2.57 -27.57 -32.24
CA GLN A 696 -3.70 -28.46 -32.03
C GLN A 696 -5.04 -27.85 -32.46
N MET A 697 -5.25 -26.55 -32.23
CA MET A 697 -6.53 -25.88 -32.52
C MET A 697 -6.88 -25.81 -34.03
N PRO A 698 -5.96 -25.50 -34.96
CA PRO A 698 -6.23 -25.52 -36.39
C PRO A 698 -6.47 -26.92 -36.92
N LEU A 699 -5.70 -27.90 -36.42
CA LEU A 699 -5.87 -29.32 -36.75
C LEU A 699 -7.22 -29.84 -36.27
N PHE A 700 -7.63 -29.43 -35.07
CA PHE A 700 -8.96 -29.69 -34.53
C PHE A 700 -10.06 -29.10 -35.42
N ALA A 701 -9.97 -27.80 -35.79
CA ALA A 701 -10.92 -27.14 -36.68
C ALA A 701 -11.02 -27.83 -38.05
N LEU A 702 -9.88 -28.28 -38.61
CA LEU A 702 -9.84 -29.03 -39.86
C LEU A 702 -10.51 -30.41 -39.71
N GLY A 703 -10.27 -31.12 -38.61
CA GLY A 703 -10.89 -32.42 -38.32
C GLY A 703 -12.40 -32.32 -38.21
N VAL A 704 -12.91 -31.34 -37.45
CA VAL A 704 -14.35 -31.06 -37.31
C VAL A 704 -14.97 -30.71 -38.66
N THR A 705 -14.32 -29.87 -39.46
CA THR A 705 -14.83 -29.48 -40.79
C THR A 705 -14.80 -30.64 -41.78
N GLN A 706 -13.80 -31.52 -41.71
CA GLN A 706 -13.73 -32.73 -42.53
C GLN A 706 -14.87 -33.69 -42.19
N ALA A 707 -15.18 -33.89 -40.90
CA ALA A 707 -16.31 -34.71 -40.47
C ALA A 707 -17.64 -34.15 -41.00
N LEU A 708 -17.82 -32.84 -40.93
CA LEU A 708 -19.01 -32.15 -41.44
C LEU A 708 -19.23 -32.38 -42.94
N VAL A 709 -18.16 -32.31 -43.74
CA VAL A 709 -18.24 -32.57 -45.19
C VAL A 709 -18.56 -34.05 -45.45
N SER A 710 -18.01 -34.97 -44.65
CA SER A 710 -18.29 -36.40 -44.78
C SER A 710 -19.76 -36.74 -44.52
N TYR A 711 -20.49 -36.00 -43.70
CA TYR A 711 -21.91 -36.29 -43.42
C TYR A 711 -22.84 -36.21 -44.65
N TYR A 712 -22.38 -35.59 -45.74
CA TYR A 712 -23.12 -35.49 -47.01
C TYR A 712 -22.65 -36.51 -48.06
N MET A 713 -21.83 -37.50 -47.68
CA MET A 713 -21.35 -38.59 -48.54
C MET A 713 -22.08 -39.91 -48.22
N ASP A 714 -21.86 -40.94 -49.03
CA ASP A 714 -22.46 -42.27 -48.82
C ASP A 714 -22.05 -42.90 -47.48
N TRP A 715 -22.94 -43.69 -46.87
CA TRP A 715 -22.75 -44.24 -45.53
C TRP A 715 -21.43 -44.99 -45.32
N GLU A 716 -21.02 -45.84 -46.25
CA GLU A 716 -19.75 -46.58 -46.19
C GLU A 716 -18.55 -45.63 -46.10
N THR A 717 -18.56 -44.57 -46.91
CA THR A 717 -17.49 -43.54 -46.92
C THR A 717 -17.53 -42.67 -45.67
N THR A 718 -18.73 -42.27 -45.22
CA THR A 718 -18.91 -41.51 -43.98
C THR A 718 -18.40 -42.30 -42.78
N LYS A 719 -18.78 -43.57 -42.67
CA LYS A 719 -18.37 -44.45 -41.58
C LYS A 719 -16.84 -44.60 -41.53
N HIS A 720 -16.19 -44.76 -42.68
CA HIS A 720 -14.73 -44.84 -42.76
C HIS A 720 -14.05 -43.51 -42.35
N GLU A 721 -14.47 -42.39 -42.92
CA GLU A 721 -13.87 -41.07 -42.63
C GLU A 721 -14.12 -40.62 -41.18
N VAL A 722 -15.34 -40.79 -40.66
CA VAL A 722 -15.68 -40.45 -39.28
C VAL A 722 -14.89 -41.33 -38.30
N LYS A 723 -14.77 -42.64 -38.55
CA LYS A 723 -13.94 -43.54 -37.73
C LYS A 723 -12.49 -43.08 -37.69
N LYS A 724 -11.92 -42.68 -38.83
CA LYS A 724 -10.57 -42.12 -38.91
C LYS A 724 -10.42 -40.85 -38.06
N ILE A 725 -11.38 -39.91 -38.15
CA ILE A 725 -11.36 -38.67 -37.37
C ILE A 725 -11.48 -38.95 -35.87
N CYS A 726 -12.35 -39.89 -35.47
CA CYS A 726 -12.50 -40.29 -34.07
C CYS A 726 -11.20 -40.85 -33.49
N PHE A 727 -10.48 -41.71 -34.24
CA PHE A 727 -9.16 -42.18 -33.82
C PHE A 727 -8.13 -41.06 -33.72
N LEU A 728 -8.14 -40.10 -34.66
CA LEU A 728 -7.25 -38.94 -34.59
C LEU A 728 -7.52 -38.06 -33.36
N PHE A 729 -8.79 -37.84 -33.00
CA PHE A 729 -9.15 -37.11 -31.79
C PHE A 729 -8.80 -37.87 -30.51
N CYS A 730 -9.03 -39.19 -30.46
CA CYS A 730 -8.61 -40.00 -29.31
C CYS A 730 -7.08 -40.02 -29.15
N GLY A 731 -6.32 -40.13 -30.24
CA GLY A 731 -4.86 -40.03 -30.22
C GLY A 731 -4.39 -38.63 -29.80
N GLY A 732 -5.02 -37.58 -30.34
CA GLY A 732 -4.80 -36.19 -29.97
C GLY A 732 -5.03 -35.95 -28.48
N ALA A 733 -6.08 -36.53 -27.89
CA ALA A 733 -6.38 -36.41 -26.46
C ALA A 733 -5.21 -36.88 -25.57
N VAL A 734 -4.61 -38.03 -25.87
CA VAL A 734 -3.44 -38.54 -25.12
C VAL A 734 -2.22 -37.63 -25.31
N VAL A 735 -1.95 -37.22 -26.54
CA VAL A 735 -0.83 -36.32 -26.86
C VAL A 735 -0.97 -34.98 -26.14
N THR A 736 -2.18 -34.41 -26.06
CA THR A 736 -2.41 -33.12 -25.41
C THR A 736 -2.02 -33.11 -23.94
N VAL A 737 -2.30 -34.19 -23.19
CA VAL A 737 -1.93 -34.32 -21.78
C VAL A 737 -0.41 -34.29 -21.62
N ILE A 738 0.30 -35.08 -22.43
CA ILE A 738 1.75 -35.21 -22.37
C ILE A 738 2.42 -33.88 -22.75
N VAL A 739 1.97 -33.27 -23.87
CA VAL A 739 2.52 -32.02 -24.38
C VAL A 739 2.34 -30.89 -23.36
N HIS A 740 1.14 -30.70 -22.82
CA HIS A 740 0.89 -29.65 -21.82
C HIS A 740 1.58 -29.92 -20.48
N ALA A 741 1.69 -31.17 -20.06
CA ALA A 741 2.43 -31.53 -18.85
C ALA A 741 3.92 -31.16 -18.96
N ILE A 742 4.57 -31.51 -20.08
CA ILE A 742 5.98 -31.18 -20.33
C ILE A 742 6.15 -29.67 -20.50
N GLU A 743 5.29 -29.03 -21.28
CA GLU A 743 5.32 -27.59 -21.53
C GLU A 743 5.30 -26.78 -20.22
N HIS A 744 4.26 -26.96 -19.40
CA HIS A 744 4.08 -26.17 -18.20
C HIS A 744 5.01 -26.59 -17.06
N LEU A 745 5.51 -27.83 -17.05
CA LEU A 745 6.59 -28.22 -16.14
C LEU A 745 7.90 -27.49 -16.49
N CYS A 746 8.28 -27.47 -17.77
CA CYS A 746 9.52 -26.83 -18.23
C CYS A 746 9.48 -25.32 -17.99
N PHE A 747 8.42 -24.65 -18.44
CA PHE A 747 8.24 -23.21 -18.20
C PHE A 747 8.04 -22.90 -16.72
N GLY A 748 7.39 -23.77 -15.95
CA GLY A 748 7.25 -23.64 -14.50
C GLY A 748 8.60 -23.66 -13.77
N ILE A 749 9.45 -24.66 -14.05
CA ILE A 749 10.80 -24.74 -13.49
C ILE A 749 11.63 -23.52 -13.90
N MET A 750 11.60 -23.16 -15.17
CA MET A 750 12.33 -22.01 -15.70
C MET A 750 11.90 -20.69 -15.03
N GLY A 751 10.59 -20.47 -14.86
CA GLY A 751 10.05 -19.27 -14.22
C GLY A 751 10.35 -19.18 -12.73
N GLU A 752 10.27 -20.29 -11.98
CA GLU A 752 10.61 -20.30 -10.55
C GLU A 752 12.11 -20.12 -10.31
N ARG A 753 12.97 -20.74 -11.14
CA ARG A 753 14.43 -20.51 -11.06
C ARG A 753 14.81 -19.07 -11.39
N LEU A 754 14.18 -18.49 -12.42
CA LEU A 754 14.36 -17.08 -12.75
C LEU A 754 13.98 -16.20 -11.56
N THR A 755 12.83 -16.45 -10.93
CA THR A 755 12.36 -15.67 -9.78
C THR A 755 13.31 -15.77 -8.59
N LEU A 756 13.79 -16.98 -8.28
CA LEU A 756 14.77 -17.21 -7.20
C LEU A 756 16.06 -16.42 -7.47
N ARG A 757 16.61 -16.53 -8.68
CA ARG A 757 17.84 -15.83 -9.09
C ARG A 757 17.68 -14.30 -9.05
N VAL A 758 16.54 -13.80 -9.54
CA VAL A 758 16.26 -12.37 -9.56
C VAL A 758 16.12 -11.82 -8.14
N ARG A 759 15.40 -12.52 -7.25
CA ARG A 759 15.25 -12.12 -5.85
C ARG A 759 16.57 -12.14 -5.10
N GLU A 760 17.38 -13.18 -5.29
CA GLU A 760 18.72 -13.27 -4.70
C GLU A 760 19.62 -12.13 -5.18
N ASN A 761 19.68 -11.90 -6.50
CA ASN A 761 20.50 -10.84 -7.08
C ASN A 761 20.02 -9.44 -6.67
N LEU A 762 18.70 -9.19 -6.65
CA LEU A 762 18.14 -7.92 -6.20
C LEU A 762 18.42 -7.68 -4.73
N PHE A 763 18.22 -8.68 -3.87
CA PHE A 763 18.51 -8.55 -2.45
C PHE A 763 20.01 -8.30 -2.21
N SER A 764 20.87 -9.02 -2.93
CA SER A 764 22.32 -8.76 -2.88
C SER A 764 22.67 -7.35 -3.38
N ALA A 765 22.04 -6.86 -4.45
CA ALA A 765 22.27 -5.52 -4.98
C ALA A 765 21.81 -4.43 -4.00
N ILE A 766 20.65 -4.61 -3.37
CA ILE A 766 20.15 -3.71 -2.31
C ILE A 766 21.18 -3.59 -1.19
N LEU A 767 21.64 -4.71 -0.63
CA LEU A 767 22.57 -4.71 0.50
C LEU A 767 23.97 -4.16 0.17
N ARG A 768 24.36 -4.13 -1.11
CA ARG A 768 25.63 -3.55 -1.56
C ARG A 768 25.61 -2.02 -1.57
N ASN A 769 24.44 -1.39 -1.67
CA ASN A 769 24.33 0.06 -1.70
C ASN A 769 24.81 0.70 -0.39
N GLU A 770 25.35 1.91 -0.49
CA GLU A 770 25.73 2.74 0.65
C GLU A 770 24.52 3.23 1.46
N ILE A 771 24.74 3.59 2.73
CA ILE A 771 23.67 4.03 3.64
C ILE A 771 22.99 5.30 3.13
N GLY A 772 23.71 6.19 2.45
CA GLY A 772 23.11 7.40 1.86
C GLY A 772 21.97 7.11 0.88
N TRP A 773 22.00 5.96 0.18
CA TRP A 773 20.92 5.53 -0.70
C TRP A 773 19.67 5.11 0.06
N PHE A 774 19.83 4.49 1.24
CA PHE A 774 18.72 4.09 2.12
C PHE A 774 18.11 5.28 2.88
N ASP A 775 18.87 6.35 3.05
CA ASP A 775 18.41 7.59 3.68
C ASP A 775 17.54 8.44 2.72
N GLU A 776 17.51 8.12 1.42
CA GLU A 776 16.59 8.74 0.46
C GLU A 776 15.15 8.32 0.72
N THR A 777 14.21 9.26 0.60
CA THR A 777 12.80 8.99 0.91
C THR A 777 12.17 7.95 -0.02
N ASP A 778 12.77 7.71 -1.18
CA ASP A 778 12.26 6.82 -2.21
C ASP A 778 12.67 5.35 -2.00
N HIS A 779 13.52 5.09 -0.99
CA HIS A 779 14.08 3.78 -0.67
C HIS A 779 13.75 3.33 0.76
N THR A 780 12.50 3.51 1.18
CA THR A 780 12.04 2.98 2.47
C THR A 780 12.02 1.45 2.50
N THR A 781 12.19 0.87 3.69
CA THR A 781 12.19 -0.58 3.92
C THR A 781 10.98 -1.29 3.29
N GLY A 782 9.77 -0.76 3.53
CA GLY A 782 8.54 -1.34 2.98
C GLY A 782 8.50 -1.31 1.45
N MET A 783 8.95 -0.23 0.81
CA MET A 783 9.01 -0.13 -0.65
C MET A 783 10.02 -1.11 -1.25
N LEU A 784 11.21 -1.25 -0.65
CA LEU A 784 12.24 -2.18 -1.12
C LEU A 784 11.79 -3.65 -0.95
N SER A 785 11.17 -4.00 0.18
CA SER A 785 10.57 -5.32 0.40
C SER A 785 9.46 -5.61 -0.61
N SER A 786 8.58 -4.64 -0.87
CA SER A 786 7.53 -4.74 -1.89
C SER A 786 8.11 -4.95 -3.29
N ARG A 787 9.18 -4.23 -3.66
CA ARG A 787 9.89 -4.42 -4.94
C ARG A 787 10.46 -5.84 -5.09
N LEU A 788 11.04 -6.41 -4.02
CA LEU A 788 11.54 -7.80 -4.02
C LEU A 788 10.44 -8.83 -4.27
N GLU A 789 9.21 -8.56 -3.81
CA GLU A 789 8.06 -9.43 -4.05
C GLU A 789 7.47 -9.22 -5.45
N ALA A 790 7.06 -7.99 -5.73
CA ALA A 790 6.23 -7.61 -6.87
C ALA A 790 7.02 -7.51 -8.18
N ASP A 791 8.18 -6.85 -8.19
CA ASP A 791 8.90 -6.62 -9.44
C ASP A 791 9.57 -7.91 -9.94
N ALA A 792 10.00 -8.80 -9.04
CA ALA A 792 10.53 -10.12 -9.39
C ALA A 792 9.46 -11.04 -10.01
N THR A 793 8.23 -11.03 -9.47
CA THR A 793 7.11 -11.81 -10.02
C THR A 793 6.60 -11.23 -11.34
N LEU A 794 6.64 -9.91 -11.48
CA LEU A 794 6.33 -9.22 -12.73
C LEU A 794 7.30 -9.62 -13.85
N LEU A 795 8.60 -9.63 -13.57
CA LEU A 795 9.62 -10.10 -14.51
C LEU A 795 9.36 -11.54 -14.95
N LYS A 796 9.07 -12.47 -14.02
CA LYS A 796 8.68 -13.85 -14.36
C LYS A 796 7.47 -13.87 -15.30
N SER A 797 6.43 -13.10 -14.99
CA SER A 797 5.20 -13.07 -15.78
C SER A 797 5.47 -12.64 -17.22
N ILE A 798 6.28 -11.59 -17.41
CA ILE A 798 6.62 -11.05 -18.73
C ILE A 798 7.49 -12.02 -19.52
N VAL A 799 8.61 -12.48 -18.93
CA VAL A 799 9.62 -13.24 -19.66
C VAL A 799 9.17 -14.68 -19.91
N VAL A 800 8.47 -15.29 -18.95
CA VAL A 800 8.06 -16.69 -19.02
C VAL A 800 6.57 -16.81 -19.39
N ASP A 801 5.66 -16.42 -18.50
CA ASP A 801 4.23 -16.74 -18.66
C ASP A 801 3.61 -16.16 -19.94
N ARG A 802 3.89 -14.88 -20.25
CA ARG A 802 3.38 -14.21 -21.45
C ARG A 802 4.08 -14.68 -22.73
N THR A 803 5.39 -14.93 -22.68
CA THR A 803 6.14 -15.47 -23.82
C THR A 803 5.64 -16.87 -24.19
N THR A 804 5.30 -17.72 -23.22
CA THR A 804 4.71 -19.04 -23.48
C THR A 804 3.43 -18.94 -24.30
N ILE A 805 2.50 -18.05 -23.90
CA ILE A 805 1.25 -17.81 -24.63
C ILE A 805 1.55 -17.29 -26.05
N LEU A 806 2.51 -16.37 -26.20
CA LEU A 806 2.91 -15.86 -27.51
C LEU A 806 3.43 -16.98 -28.43
N ILE A 807 4.28 -17.88 -27.91
CA ILE A 807 4.83 -19.00 -28.68
C ILE A 807 3.73 -19.97 -29.10
N GLN A 808 2.80 -20.30 -28.21
CA GLN A 808 1.61 -21.10 -28.57
C GLN A 808 0.83 -20.45 -29.71
N ASN A 809 0.59 -19.14 -29.62
CA ASN A 809 -0.17 -18.41 -30.64
C ASN A 809 0.59 -18.25 -31.96
N VAL A 810 1.93 -18.22 -31.94
CA VAL A 810 2.74 -18.33 -33.16
C VAL A 810 2.55 -19.69 -33.81
N GLY A 811 2.62 -20.78 -33.03
CA GLY A 811 2.37 -22.14 -33.53
C GLY A 811 0.97 -22.28 -34.15
N LEU A 812 -0.03 -21.68 -33.50
CA LEU A 812 -1.39 -21.58 -34.00
C LEU A 812 -1.48 -20.87 -35.35
N VAL A 813 -0.96 -19.65 -35.45
CA VAL A 813 -1.05 -18.82 -36.66
C VAL A 813 -0.28 -19.45 -37.82
N VAL A 814 0.94 -19.94 -37.59
CA VAL A 814 1.77 -20.59 -38.61
C VAL A 814 1.06 -21.82 -39.16
N THR A 815 0.61 -22.72 -38.30
CA THR A 815 -0.08 -23.95 -38.72
C THR A 815 -1.38 -23.64 -39.44
N SER A 816 -2.18 -22.69 -38.94
CA SER A 816 -3.41 -22.26 -39.61
C SER A 816 -3.18 -21.67 -41.00
N PHE A 817 -2.19 -20.79 -41.16
CA PHE A 817 -1.91 -20.19 -42.47
C PHE A 817 -1.36 -21.22 -43.45
N ILE A 818 -0.46 -22.11 -43.03
CA ILE A 818 0.01 -23.21 -43.90
C ILE A 818 -1.18 -24.02 -44.41
N ILE A 819 -2.09 -24.42 -43.53
CA ILE A 819 -3.31 -25.16 -43.90
C ILE A 819 -4.20 -24.33 -44.84
N ALA A 820 -4.45 -23.06 -44.52
CA ALA A 820 -5.35 -22.20 -45.28
C ALA A 820 -4.82 -21.88 -46.69
N PHE A 821 -3.51 -21.61 -46.83
CA PHE A 821 -2.86 -21.36 -48.12
C PHE A 821 -2.83 -22.60 -49.03
N ILE A 822 -2.58 -23.79 -48.46
CA ILE A 822 -2.63 -25.07 -49.19
C ILE A 822 -4.05 -25.33 -49.71
N LEU A 823 -5.07 -25.03 -48.91
CA LEU A 823 -6.47 -25.25 -49.29
C LEU A 823 -6.98 -24.22 -50.30
N ASN A 824 -6.78 -22.92 -50.04
CA ASN A 824 -7.19 -21.83 -50.91
C ASN A 824 -6.46 -20.50 -50.58
N TRP A 825 -5.39 -20.20 -51.33
CA TRP A 825 -4.64 -18.96 -51.14
C TRP A 825 -5.44 -17.69 -51.41
N ARG A 826 -6.44 -17.72 -52.32
CA ARG A 826 -7.20 -16.52 -52.71
C ARG A 826 -8.13 -16.04 -51.60
N ILE A 827 -8.84 -16.96 -50.94
CA ILE A 827 -9.71 -16.64 -49.79
C ILE A 827 -8.86 -16.21 -48.60
N THR A 828 -7.74 -16.89 -48.39
CA THR A 828 -6.81 -16.59 -47.30
C THR A 828 -6.30 -15.15 -47.37
N LEU A 829 -5.94 -14.64 -48.56
CA LEU A 829 -5.52 -13.24 -48.72
C LEU A 829 -6.61 -12.22 -48.36
N VAL A 830 -7.88 -12.49 -48.72
CA VAL A 830 -9.00 -11.59 -48.40
C VAL A 830 -9.23 -11.52 -46.90
N VAL A 831 -9.18 -12.66 -46.22
CA VAL A 831 -9.36 -12.71 -44.76
C VAL A 831 -8.19 -12.07 -44.03
N ILE A 832 -6.95 -12.31 -44.46
CA ILE A 832 -5.77 -11.63 -43.90
C ILE A 832 -5.88 -10.11 -44.04
N ALA A 833 -6.43 -9.60 -45.16
CA ALA A 833 -6.65 -8.16 -45.33
C ALA A 833 -7.62 -7.55 -44.31
N THR A 834 -8.49 -8.36 -43.69
CA THR A 834 -9.40 -7.90 -42.61
C THR A 834 -8.77 -7.93 -41.22
N TYR A 835 -7.67 -8.67 -41.02
CA TYR A 835 -7.05 -8.84 -39.69
C TYR A 835 -6.56 -7.54 -39.06
N PRO A 836 -5.94 -6.57 -39.78
CA PRO A 836 -5.55 -5.30 -39.18
C PRO A 836 -6.71 -4.55 -38.51
N PHE A 837 -7.92 -4.61 -39.07
CA PHE A 837 -9.11 -3.97 -38.51
C PHE A 837 -9.60 -4.68 -37.25
N ILE A 838 -9.64 -6.02 -37.26
CA ILE A 838 -10.00 -6.84 -36.09
C ILE A 838 -9.00 -6.61 -34.94
N VAL A 839 -7.71 -6.61 -35.25
CA VAL A 839 -6.62 -6.39 -34.30
C VAL A 839 -6.66 -4.98 -33.73
N SER A 840 -6.82 -3.96 -34.59
CA SER A 840 -6.93 -2.57 -34.14
C SER A 840 -8.12 -2.36 -33.22
N GLY A 841 -9.25 -3.01 -33.51
CA GLY A 841 -10.42 -3.03 -32.65
C GLY A 841 -10.14 -3.58 -31.25
N HIS A 842 -9.59 -4.80 -31.17
CA HIS A 842 -9.26 -5.43 -29.87
C HIS A 842 -8.18 -4.70 -29.07
N ILE A 843 -7.18 -4.11 -29.74
CA ILE A 843 -6.19 -3.26 -29.07
C ILE A 843 -6.87 -2.02 -28.49
N SER A 844 -7.76 -1.38 -29.25
CA SER A 844 -8.50 -0.21 -28.80
C SER A 844 -9.40 -0.54 -27.61
N GLU A 845 -10.22 -1.59 -27.73
CA GLU A 845 -11.04 -2.14 -26.64
C GLU A 845 -10.23 -2.28 -25.35
N LYS A 846 -9.09 -2.96 -25.40
CA LYS A 846 -8.28 -3.19 -24.22
C LYS A 846 -7.60 -1.94 -23.68
N LEU A 847 -7.09 -1.06 -24.53
CA LEU A 847 -6.47 0.19 -24.10
C LEU A 847 -7.47 1.12 -23.40
N PHE A 848 -8.71 1.17 -23.89
CA PHE A 848 -9.77 1.98 -23.29
C PHE A 848 -10.31 1.35 -21.98
N LEU A 849 -10.48 0.03 -21.92
CA LEU A 849 -10.90 -0.69 -20.70
C LEU A 849 -9.81 -0.70 -19.61
N GLN A 850 -8.54 -0.90 -19.95
CA GLN A 850 -7.44 -0.87 -18.98
C GLN A 850 -7.04 0.54 -18.56
N GLY A 851 -7.20 1.54 -19.44
CA GLY A 851 -7.01 2.96 -19.11
C GLY A 851 -7.97 3.47 -18.04
N TYR A 852 -9.04 2.71 -17.77
CA TYR A 852 -10.02 2.97 -16.72
C TYR A 852 -9.40 2.84 -15.31
N GLY A 853 -8.60 1.80 -15.03
CA GLY A 853 -8.01 1.59 -13.70
C GLY A 853 -6.82 2.51 -13.36
N GLY A 854 -5.93 2.77 -14.34
CA GLY A 854 -4.69 3.53 -14.09
C GLY A 854 -4.89 5.05 -13.96
N ASN A 855 -5.81 5.63 -14.75
CA ASN A 855 -6.05 7.07 -14.74
C ASN A 855 -7.18 7.51 -13.80
N LEU A 856 -8.03 6.62 -13.29
CA LEU A 856 -9.08 7.00 -12.32
C LEU A 856 -8.47 7.46 -11.01
N SER A 857 -7.50 6.74 -10.45
CA SER A 857 -6.85 7.13 -9.19
C SER A 857 -6.25 8.53 -9.29
N LYS A 858 -5.60 8.84 -10.44
CA LYS A 858 -5.05 10.17 -10.73
C LYS A 858 -6.14 11.23 -10.91
N ALA A 859 -7.23 10.91 -11.59
CA ALA A 859 -8.36 11.83 -11.77
C ALA A 859 -9.04 12.16 -10.43
N TYR A 860 -9.13 11.19 -9.51
CA TYR A 860 -9.73 11.34 -8.19
C TYR A 860 -8.73 11.74 -7.09
N LEU A 861 -7.45 11.94 -7.43
CA LEU A 861 -6.39 12.15 -6.44
C LEU A 861 -6.64 13.38 -5.57
N LYS A 862 -7.14 14.49 -6.15
CA LYS A 862 -7.49 15.70 -5.39
C LYS A 862 -8.63 15.44 -4.40
N ALA A 863 -9.70 14.80 -4.87
CA ALA A 863 -10.85 14.44 -4.05
C ALA A 863 -10.44 13.49 -2.90
N ASN A 864 -9.67 12.44 -3.21
CA ASN A 864 -9.22 11.45 -2.23
C ASN A 864 -8.33 12.07 -1.15
N MET A 865 -7.45 13.02 -1.51
CA MET A 865 -6.62 13.72 -0.55
C MET A 865 -7.43 14.67 0.33
N LEU A 866 -8.38 15.41 -0.24
CA LEU A 866 -9.29 16.24 0.55
C LEU A 866 -10.08 15.41 1.57
N ALA A 867 -10.61 14.26 1.15
CA ALA A 867 -11.29 13.33 2.04
C ALA A 867 -10.36 12.78 3.14
N GLY A 868 -9.14 12.37 2.77
CA GLY A 868 -8.14 11.88 3.71
C GLY A 868 -7.72 12.92 4.75
N GLU A 869 -7.52 14.17 4.33
CA GLU A 869 -7.16 15.28 5.21
C GLU A 869 -8.29 15.64 6.18
N ALA A 870 -9.54 15.65 5.69
CA ALA A 870 -10.72 15.89 6.50
C ALA A 870 -10.89 14.82 7.60
N VAL A 871 -10.70 13.55 7.25
CA VAL A 871 -10.83 12.42 8.18
C VAL A 871 -9.65 12.40 9.16
N SER A 872 -8.43 12.64 8.69
CA SER A 872 -7.24 12.70 9.57
C SER A 872 -7.35 13.80 10.63
N ASN A 873 -8.03 14.89 10.30
CA ASN A 873 -8.24 16.04 11.18
C ASN A 873 -9.71 16.14 11.64
N ILE A 874 -10.42 15.00 11.77
CA ILE A 874 -11.86 14.96 12.03
C ILE A 874 -12.26 15.74 13.28
N ARG A 875 -11.47 15.70 14.35
CA ARG A 875 -11.73 16.48 15.58
C ARG A 875 -11.75 18.00 15.30
N THR A 876 -10.86 18.48 14.43
CA THR A 876 -10.85 19.88 14.00
C THR A 876 -12.10 20.17 13.16
N VAL A 877 -12.41 19.33 12.18
CA VAL A 877 -13.61 19.50 11.34
C VAL A 877 -14.89 19.56 12.20
N ALA A 878 -15.00 18.66 13.17
CA ALA A 878 -16.14 18.55 14.08
C ALA A 878 -16.25 19.72 15.07
N ALA A 879 -15.13 20.22 15.61
CA ALA A 879 -15.08 21.42 16.45
C ALA A 879 -15.58 22.66 15.71
N PHE A 880 -15.28 22.75 14.42
CA PHE A 880 -15.66 23.88 13.59
C PHE A 880 -17.00 23.72 12.87
N CYS A 881 -17.64 22.53 12.95
CA CYS A 881 -18.87 22.19 12.22
C CYS A 881 -18.76 22.41 10.70
N ALA A 882 -17.58 22.11 10.15
CA ALA A 882 -17.22 22.35 8.75
C ALA A 882 -17.52 21.14 7.82
N GLU A 883 -18.27 20.15 8.29
CA GLU A 883 -18.56 18.91 7.55
C GLU A 883 -19.26 19.22 6.22
N SER A 884 -20.21 20.17 6.23
CA SER A 884 -20.96 20.58 5.04
C SER A 884 -20.08 21.27 4.00
N LYS A 885 -19.13 22.11 4.44
CA LYS A 885 -18.16 22.78 3.57
C LYS A 885 -17.26 21.76 2.88
N ILE A 886 -16.74 20.78 3.63
CA ILE A 886 -15.90 19.70 3.09
C ILE A 886 -16.67 18.86 2.08
N LEU A 887 -17.93 18.51 2.36
CA LEU A 887 -18.78 17.79 1.41
C LEU A 887 -19.04 18.60 0.13
N GLY A 888 -19.22 19.92 0.25
CA GLY A 888 -19.32 20.83 -0.89
C GLY A 888 -18.07 20.81 -1.77
N LEU A 889 -16.89 20.99 -1.15
CA LEU A 889 -15.59 20.93 -1.84
C LEU A 889 -15.36 19.56 -2.50
N TYR A 890 -15.65 18.47 -1.78
CA TYR A 890 -15.53 17.12 -2.32
C TYR A 890 -16.46 16.92 -3.51
N SER A 891 -17.71 17.40 -3.43
CA SER A 891 -18.67 17.28 -4.53
C SER A 891 -18.20 18.00 -5.79
N HIS A 892 -17.58 19.18 -5.64
CA HIS A 892 -17.01 19.94 -6.74
C HIS A 892 -15.86 19.20 -7.40
N GLU A 893 -14.93 18.62 -6.62
CA GLU A 893 -13.80 17.84 -7.14
C GLU A 893 -14.23 16.52 -7.83
N LEU A 894 -15.43 15.99 -7.57
CA LEU A 894 -15.96 14.80 -8.24
C LEU A 894 -16.59 15.09 -9.63
N VAL A 895 -16.97 16.34 -9.94
CA VAL A 895 -17.71 16.68 -11.17
C VAL A 895 -16.88 16.41 -12.43
N GLU A 896 -15.64 16.89 -12.46
CA GLU A 896 -14.76 16.75 -13.63
C GLU A 896 -14.42 15.28 -13.93
N PRO A 897 -13.98 14.45 -12.96
CA PRO A 897 -13.78 13.02 -13.16
C PRO A 897 -15.02 12.30 -13.69
N SER A 898 -16.20 12.59 -13.14
CA SER A 898 -17.46 11.97 -13.53
C SER A 898 -17.88 12.31 -14.97
N ARG A 899 -17.74 13.58 -15.38
CA ARG A 899 -18.01 14.01 -16.75
C ARG A 899 -17.06 13.35 -17.75
N ASN A 900 -15.77 13.24 -17.41
CA ASN A 900 -14.77 12.57 -18.24
C ASN A 900 -15.00 11.05 -18.33
N ALA A 901 -15.57 10.44 -17.29
CA ALA A 901 -15.92 9.02 -17.30
C ALA A 901 -17.08 8.71 -18.27
N PHE A 902 -18.09 9.59 -18.41
CA PHE A 902 -19.17 9.41 -19.39
C PHE A 902 -18.63 9.33 -20.83
N ALA A 903 -17.85 10.34 -21.25
CA ALA A 903 -17.30 10.37 -22.61
C ALA A 903 -16.44 9.14 -22.89
N ARG A 904 -15.60 8.73 -21.92
CA ARG A 904 -14.77 7.53 -22.03
C ARG A 904 -15.58 6.25 -22.13
N GLY A 905 -16.64 6.07 -21.34
CA GLY A 905 -17.51 4.90 -21.41
C GLY A 905 -18.21 4.75 -22.76
N GLN A 906 -18.70 5.87 -23.33
CA GLN A 906 -19.31 5.87 -24.66
C GLN A 906 -18.30 5.56 -25.77
N ILE A 907 -17.10 6.14 -25.70
CA ILE A 907 -16.02 5.86 -26.63
C ILE A 907 -15.63 4.38 -26.56
N ALA A 908 -15.43 3.84 -25.36
CA ALA A 908 -15.09 2.43 -25.15
C ALA A 908 -16.16 1.49 -25.71
N GLY A 909 -17.45 1.76 -25.42
CA GLY A 909 -18.55 0.96 -25.95
C GLY A 909 -18.68 1.03 -27.47
N LEU A 910 -18.50 2.20 -28.08
CA LEU A 910 -18.53 2.35 -29.54
C LEU A 910 -17.40 1.56 -30.21
N PHE A 911 -16.17 1.68 -29.70
CA PHE A 911 -15.03 0.91 -30.21
C PHE A 911 -15.24 -0.60 -30.03
N TYR A 912 -15.82 -1.02 -28.91
CA TYR A 912 -16.18 -2.41 -28.71
C TYR A 912 -17.16 -2.89 -29.78
N GLY A 913 -18.23 -2.13 -30.04
CA GLY A 913 -19.19 -2.48 -31.08
C GLY A 913 -18.61 -2.48 -32.50
N ILE A 914 -17.75 -1.51 -32.83
CA ILE A 914 -17.04 -1.47 -34.12
C ILE A 914 -16.15 -2.70 -34.29
N THR A 915 -15.49 -3.14 -33.23
CA THR A 915 -14.65 -4.35 -33.24
C THR A 915 -15.49 -5.59 -33.54
N GLN A 916 -16.61 -5.76 -32.82
CA GLN A 916 -17.54 -6.86 -33.08
C GLN A 916 -18.10 -6.81 -34.51
N PHE A 917 -18.46 -5.62 -35.00
CA PHE A 917 -18.91 -5.42 -36.37
C PHE A 917 -17.90 -5.95 -37.40
N PHE A 918 -16.62 -5.60 -37.27
CA PHE A 918 -15.59 -6.06 -38.19
C PHE A 918 -15.36 -7.57 -38.12
N ILE A 919 -15.42 -8.18 -36.93
CA ILE A 919 -15.28 -9.62 -36.75
C ILE A 919 -16.37 -10.36 -37.53
N PHE A 920 -17.65 -10.06 -37.26
CA PHE A 920 -18.77 -10.77 -37.90
C PHE A 920 -18.91 -10.42 -39.39
N SER A 921 -18.61 -9.17 -39.78
CA SER A 921 -18.62 -8.77 -41.20
C SER A 921 -17.50 -9.44 -42.00
N SER A 922 -16.33 -9.69 -41.40
CA SER A 922 -15.24 -10.43 -42.04
C SER A 922 -15.67 -11.84 -42.43
N TYR A 923 -16.53 -12.47 -41.63
CA TYR A 923 -17.09 -13.79 -41.92
C TYR A 923 -18.02 -13.75 -43.14
N GLY A 924 -18.90 -12.74 -43.21
CA GLY A 924 -19.75 -12.50 -44.38
C GLY A 924 -18.93 -12.27 -45.64
N LEU A 925 -17.88 -11.43 -45.57
CA LEU A 925 -16.99 -11.15 -46.70
C LEU A 925 -16.27 -12.40 -47.20
N ALA A 926 -15.74 -13.21 -46.29
CA ALA A 926 -15.04 -14.46 -46.62
C ALA A 926 -15.94 -15.45 -47.35
N LEU A 927 -17.20 -15.58 -46.89
CA LEU A 927 -18.19 -16.46 -47.49
C LEU A 927 -18.71 -15.94 -48.84
N TRP A 928 -18.95 -14.63 -48.95
CA TRP A 928 -19.33 -13.98 -50.21
C TRP A 928 -18.25 -14.20 -51.28
N TYR A 929 -16.99 -13.89 -50.96
CA TYR A 929 -15.91 -14.07 -51.91
C TYR A 929 -15.69 -15.56 -52.25
N GLY A 930 -15.81 -16.44 -51.26
CA GLY A 930 -15.83 -17.90 -51.48
C GLY A 930 -16.90 -18.34 -52.48
N SER A 931 -18.10 -17.75 -52.41
CA SER A 931 -19.19 -18.00 -53.37
C SER A 931 -18.85 -17.58 -54.79
N VAL A 932 -18.18 -16.43 -54.97
CA VAL A 932 -17.75 -15.93 -56.28
C VAL A 932 -16.70 -16.87 -56.89
N LEU A 933 -15.77 -17.36 -56.08
CA LEU A 933 -14.76 -18.33 -56.51
C LEU A 933 -15.40 -19.66 -56.95
N MET A 934 -16.42 -20.12 -56.23
CA MET A 934 -17.18 -21.30 -56.60
C MET A 934 -17.98 -21.10 -57.90
N GLY A 935 -18.62 -19.94 -58.07
CA GLY A 935 -19.36 -19.61 -59.29
C GLY A 935 -18.47 -19.60 -60.54
N LYS A 936 -17.21 -19.16 -60.39
CA LYS A 936 -16.18 -19.19 -61.44
C LYS A 936 -15.50 -20.56 -61.61
N GLY A 937 -15.82 -21.56 -60.78
CA GLY A 937 -15.19 -22.89 -60.80
C GLY A 937 -13.73 -22.91 -60.34
N LEU A 938 -13.28 -21.88 -59.63
CA LEU A 938 -11.88 -21.71 -59.18
C LEU A 938 -11.63 -22.30 -57.79
N ALA A 939 -12.68 -22.68 -57.06
CA ALA A 939 -12.60 -23.32 -55.75
C ALA A 939 -13.75 -24.31 -55.56
N SER A 940 -13.48 -25.42 -54.86
CA SER A 940 -14.51 -26.34 -54.41
C SER A 940 -15.09 -25.88 -53.08
N PHE A 941 -16.38 -26.14 -52.85
CA PHE A 941 -17.03 -25.79 -51.59
C PHE A 941 -16.30 -26.36 -50.36
N LYS A 942 -15.79 -27.61 -50.47
CA LYS A 942 -14.98 -28.27 -49.43
C LYS A 942 -13.71 -27.47 -49.07
N SER A 943 -13.02 -26.93 -50.08
CA SER A 943 -11.83 -26.09 -49.88
C SER A 943 -12.22 -24.77 -49.20
N VAL A 944 -13.30 -24.11 -49.67
CA VAL A 944 -13.80 -22.85 -49.10
C VAL A 944 -14.13 -22.98 -47.62
N MET A 945 -14.89 -24.00 -47.21
CA MET A 945 -15.30 -24.15 -45.80
C MET A 945 -14.17 -24.53 -44.87
N LYS A 946 -13.25 -25.39 -45.31
CA LYS A 946 -12.07 -25.74 -44.51
C LYS A 946 -11.17 -24.53 -44.29
N SER A 947 -10.91 -23.75 -45.34
CA SER A 947 -10.16 -22.50 -45.22
C SER A 947 -10.88 -21.53 -44.28
N PHE A 948 -12.19 -21.37 -44.43
CA PHE A 948 -13.00 -20.48 -43.58
C PHE A 948 -12.92 -20.84 -42.09
N MET A 949 -13.16 -22.11 -41.73
CA MET A 949 -13.15 -22.53 -40.31
C MET A 949 -11.78 -22.40 -39.66
N VAL A 950 -10.72 -22.74 -40.38
CA VAL A 950 -9.35 -22.57 -39.88
C VAL A 950 -9.03 -21.10 -39.66
N LEU A 951 -9.43 -20.22 -40.59
CA LEU A 951 -9.17 -18.78 -40.49
C LEU A 951 -9.99 -18.09 -39.38
N ILE A 952 -11.24 -18.51 -39.12
CA ILE A 952 -12.04 -18.01 -37.99
C ILE A 952 -11.32 -18.23 -36.67
N VAL A 953 -10.90 -19.47 -36.42
CA VAL A 953 -10.24 -19.86 -35.16
C VAL A 953 -8.94 -19.07 -34.99
N THR A 954 -8.21 -18.83 -36.08
CA THR A 954 -7.02 -17.98 -36.08
C THR A 954 -7.33 -16.52 -35.76
N ALA A 955 -8.38 -15.95 -36.35
CA ALA A 955 -8.75 -14.55 -36.15
C ALA A 955 -9.08 -14.26 -34.68
N LEU A 956 -9.85 -15.14 -34.03
CA LEU A 956 -10.22 -15.00 -32.62
C LEU A 956 -8.99 -15.03 -31.70
N ALA A 957 -8.13 -16.03 -31.87
CA ALA A 957 -6.94 -16.17 -31.05
C ALA A 957 -5.89 -15.06 -31.31
N MET A 958 -5.77 -14.60 -32.56
CA MET A 958 -4.88 -13.48 -32.92
C MET A 958 -5.34 -12.19 -32.24
N GLY A 959 -6.64 -11.91 -32.22
CA GLY A 959 -7.24 -10.78 -31.51
C GLY A 959 -6.88 -10.78 -30.02
N GLU A 960 -7.10 -11.90 -29.32
CA GLU A 960 -6.74 -12.06 -27.91
C GLU A 960 -5.23 -11.90 -27.66
N THR A 961 -4.38 -12.45 -28.54
CA THR A 961 -2.92 -12.37 -28.41
C THR A 961 -2.41 -10.94 -28.51
N LEU A 962 -2.87 -10.21 -29.54
CA LEU A 962 -2.42 -8.84 -29.79
C LEU A 962 -3.00 -7.87 -28.77
N ALA A 963 -4.18 -8.18 -28.21
CA ALA A 963 -4.66 -7.50 -27.03
C ALA A 963 -3.70 -7.70 -25.83
N LEU A 964 -2.98 -8.82 -25.67
CA LEU A 964 -1.96 -8.95 -24.61
C LEU A 964 -0.69 -8.09 -24.80
N MET A 965 -0.47 -7.51 -25.99
CA MET A 965 0.76 -6.78 -26.32
C MET A 965 1.01 -5.51 -25.48
N PRO A 966 0.02 -4.63 -25.21
CA PRO A 966 0.24 -3.45 -24.37
C PRO A 966 0.71 -3.79 -22.95
N ASP A 967 0.24 -4.89 -22.37
CA ASP A 967 0.70 -5.36 -21.05
C ASP A 967 2.16 -5.79 -21.09
N LEU A 968 2.61 -6.41 -22.19
CA LEU A 968 4.01 -6.77 -22.40
C LEU A 968 4.89 -5.52 -22.54
N MET A 969 4.42 -4.52 -23.26
CA MET A 969 5.13 -3.24 -23.44
C MET A 969 5.22 -2.46 -22.12
N LYS A 970 4.10 -2.30 -21.40
CA LYS A 970 4.08 -1.67 -20.07
C LYS A 970 4.92 -2.48 -19.09
N GLY A 971 4.79 -3.80 -19.09
CA GLY A 971 5.59 -4.69 -18.25
C GLY A 971 7.09 -4.50 -18.46
N SER A 972 7.55 -4.35 -19.71
CA SER A 972 8.96 -4.08 -20.01
C SER A 972 9.48 -2.75 -19.44
N GLN A 973 8.62 -1.75 -19.30
CA GLN A 973 8.93 -0.48 -18.65
C GLN A 973 8.97 -0.63 -17.13
N MET A 974 8.02 -1.38 -16.57
CA MET A 974 7.95 -1.64 -15.12
C MET A 974 9.10 -2.50 -14.61
N VAL A 975 9.71 -3.31 -15.48
CA VAL A 975 10.93 -4.09 -15.19
C VAL A 975 12.20 -3.21 -15.23
N ALA A 976 12.12 -1.96 -15.72
CA ALA A 976 13.27 -1.05 -15.70
C ALA A 976 13.78 -0.81 -14.28
N SER A 977 12.89 -0.75 -13.27
CA SER A 977 13.28 -0.60 -11.86
C SER A 977 14.18 -1.74 -11.37
N VAL A 978 13.93 -2.98 -11.81
CA VAL A 978 14.74 -4.15 -11.48
C VAL A 978 16.15 -3.98 -12.01
N PHE A 979 16.30 -3.57 -13.26
CA PHE A 979 17.61 -3.43 -13.88
C PHE A 979 18.33 -2.16 -13.44
N GLU A 980 17.61 -1.07 -13.19
CA GLU A 980 18.14 0.14 -12.57
C GLU A 980 18.80 -0.18 -11.22
N LEU A 981 18.14 -0.98 -10.38
CA LEU A 981 18.71 -1.41 -9.10
C LEU A 981 19.88 -2.38 -9.27
N LEU A 982 19.79 -3.34 -10.19
CA LEU A 982 20.87 -4.30 -10.45
C LEU A 982 22.13 -3.68 -11.08
N ASP A 983 21.96 -2.64 -11.89
CA ASP A 983 23.06 -1.94 -12.59
C ASP A 983 23.60 -0.74 -11.86
N ARG A 984 22.91 -0.31 -10.81
CA ARG A 984 23.34 0.82 -9.99
C ARG A 984 24.77 0.55 -9.52
N LYS A 985 25.66 1.49 -9.85
CA LYS A 985 27.00 1.52 -9.28
C LYS A 985 26.92 2.23 -7.94
N THR A 986 27.43 1.60 -6.90
CA THR A 986 27.46 2.16 -5.55
C THR A 986 28.48 3.31 -5.51
N GLU A 987 28.16 4.37 -4.76
CA GLU A 987 29.09 5.50 -4.62
C GLU A 987 30.28 5.10 -3.74
N VAL A 988 30.01 4.30 -2.70
CA VAL A 988 31.04 3.70 -1.85
C VAL A 988 31.37 2.30 -2.39
N VAL A 989 32.56 2.14 -2.96
CA VAL A 989 33.03 0.86 -3.50
C VAL A 989 33.46 -0.06 -2.35
N THR A 990 32.84 -1.24 -2.23
CA THR A 990 32.98 -2.12 -1.06
C THR A 990 34.20 -3.06 -1.08
N ASP A 991 34.62 -3.53 -2.26
CA ASP A 991 35.57 -4.65 -2.43
C ASP A 991 36.88 -4.29 -3.18
N VAL A 992 37.20 -3.00 -3.32
CA VAL A 992 38.43 -2.54 -3.98
C VAL A 992 39.31 -1.84 -2.94
N GLY A 993 40.50 -2.40 -2.66
CA GLY A 993 41.45 -1.80 -1.72
C GLY A 993 42.39 -2.79 -1.06
N GLU A 994 43.29 -2.28 -0.21
CA GLU A 994 44.18 -3.08 0.64
C GLU A 994 43.37 -3.73 1.78
N GLU A 995 43.68 -4.98 2.12
CA GLU A 995 43.15 -5.62 3.33
C GLU A 995 43.91 -5.13 4.56
N LEU A 996 43.16 -4.73 5.58
CA LEU A 996 43.65 -4.31 6.88
C LEU A 996 43.72 -5.55 7.79
N THR A 997 44.92 -6.00 8.12
CA THR A 997 45.16 -7.21 8.92
C THR A 997 45.35 -6.93 10.40
N ASN A 998 46.14 -5.90 10.73
CA ASN A 998 46.36 -5.44 12.10
C ASN A 998 46.02 -3.95 12.19
N VAL A 999 45.39 -3.56 13.30
CA VAL A 999 44.95 -2.19 13.57
C VAL A 999 45.49 -1.77 14.93
N GLU A 1000 46.31 -0.71 14.96
CA GLU A 1000 46.71 -0.06 16.20
C GLU A 1000 45.55 0.80 16.72
N GLY A 1001 44.82 1.46 15.82
CA GLY A 1001 43.57 2.16 16.12
C GLY A 1001 43.71 3.68 16.24
N THR A 1002 44.71 4.30 15.63
CA THR A 1002 44.77 5.77 15.50
C THR A 1002 43.81 6.24 14.42
N ILE A 1003 42.96 7.23 14.73
CA ILE A 1003 41.95 7.77 13.80
C ILE A 1003 42.22 9.25 13.57
N GLU A 1004 42.24 9.69 12.31
CA GLU A 1004 42.44 11.09 11.95
C GLU A 1004 41.46 11.54 10.86
N LEU A 1005 40.73 12.63 11.11
CA LEU A 1005 39.96 13.36 10.11
C LEU A 1005 40.77 14.61 9.75
N ARG A 1006 41.11 14.79 8.47
CA ARG A 1006 41.93 15.91 7.97
C ARG A 1006 41.17 16.72 6.93
N ASN A 1007 40.93 18.01 7.24
CA ASN A 1007 40.27 18.99 6.37
C ASN A 1007 38.97 18.48 5.75
N VAL A 1008 38.13 17.84 6.57
CA VAL A 1008 36.89 17.20 6.12
C VAL A 1008 35.81 18.24 5.86
N ASN A 1009 35.28 18.24 4.63
CA ASN A 1009 34.05 18.90 4.26
C ASN A 1009 32.97 17.85 4.02
N PHE A 1010 31.77 18.07 4.57
CA PHE A 1010 30.68 17.11 4.44
C PHE A 1010 29.30 17.75 4.53
N HIS A 1011 28.38 17.25 3.70
CA HIS A 1011 26.94 17.44 3.77
C HIS A 1011 26.26 16.07 3.53
N TYR A 1012 25.07 15.86 4.08
CA TYR A 1012 24.32 14.63 3.79
C TYR A 1012 23.78 14.64 2.35
N PRO A 1013 23.83 13.52 1.61
CA PRO A 1013 23.29 13.46 0.24
C PRO A 1013 21.80 13.80 0.15
N SER A 1014 21.02 13.41 1.17
CA SER A 1014 19.59 13.71 1.25
C SER A 1014 19.26 15.19 1.48
N ARG A 1015 20.25 16.00 1.93
CA ARG A 1015 20.12 17.45 2.20
C ARG A 1015 21.42 18.18 1.82
N PRO A 1016 21.74 18.29 0.51
CA PRO A 1016 23.02 18.83 0.05
C PRO A 1016 23.22 20.30 0.41
N ASP A 1017 22.13 21.06 0.60
CA ASP A 1017 22.17 22.48 0.93
C ASP A 1017 22.67 22.77 2.36
N ILE A 1018 22.70 21.77 3.24
CA ILE A 1018 23.10 21.92 4.64
C ILE A 1018 24.49 21.33 4.83
N ILE A 1019 25.48 22.21 4.95
CA ILE A 1019 26.87 21.83 5.26
C ILE A 1019 26.98 21.51 6.75
N ILE A 1020 27.42 20.29 7.07
CA ILE A 1020 27.66 19.84 8.45
C ILE A 1020 29.09 20.13 8.87
N PHE A 1021 30.07 19.82 8.02
CA PHE A 1021 31.49 20.06 8.31
C PHE A 1021 32.12 20.96 7.26
N LYS A 1022 32.91 21.94 7.75
CA LYS A 1022 33.75 22.82 6.94
C LYS A 1022 35.17 22.87 7.53
N ASP A 1023 36.12 22.30 6.81
CA ASP A 1023 37.54 22.14 7.15
C ASP A 1023 37.74 21.48 8.52
N PHE A 1024 36.94 20.44 8.81
CA PHE A 1024 36.94 19.76 10.10
C PHE A 1024 38.19 18.88 10.28
N ASN A 1025 38.82 18.97 11.46
CA ASN A 1025 40.00 18.20 11.82
C ASN A 1025 39.79 17.54 13.19
N LEU A 1026 40.14 16.26 13.32
CA LEU A 1026 40.02 15.49 14.56
C LEU A 1026 41.13 14.42 14.61
N LYS A 1027 41.74 14.20 15.78
CA LYS A 1027 42.75 13.14 15.95
C LYS A 1027 42.54 12.36 17.25
N VAL A 1028 42.32 11.06 17.12
CA VAL A 1028 42.16 10.12 18.25
C VAL A 1028 43.38 9.21 18.31
N ARG A 1029 44.06 9.18 19.46
CA ARG A 1029 45.25 8.35 19.67
C ARG A 1029 44.87 6.91 20.00
N THR A 1030 45.74 5.97 19.61
CA THR A 1030 45.61 4.54 19.93
C THR A 1030 45.35 4.29 21.43
N GLY A 1031 44.35 3.47 21.72
CA GLY A 1031 44.04 2.99 23.08
C GLY A 1031 43.46 4.06 24.02
N LYS A 1032 43.17 5.25 23.52
CA LYS A 1032 42.58 6.36 24.27
C LYS A 1032 41.10 6.52 23.95
N SER A 1033 40.37 7.04 24.94
CA SER A 1033 38.94 7.34 24.84
C SER A 1033 38.71 8.84 24.56
N MET A 1034 37.95 9.14 23.51
CA MET A 1034 37.54 10.50 23.15
C MET A 1034 36.03 10.65 23.23
N ALA A 1035 35.56 11.67 23.95
CA ALA A 1035 34.15 12.05 24.01
C ALA A 1035 33.84 13.25 23.11
N LEU A 1036 32.79 13.13 22.30
CA LEU A 1036 32.27 14.19 21.43
C LEU A 1036 31.00 14.78 22.06
N VAL A 1037 31.05 16.08 22.37
CA VAL A 1037 29.96 16.81 23.04
C VAL A 1037 29.59 18.07 22.27
N GLY A 1038 28.34 18.52 22.34
CA GLY A 1038 27.88 19.68 21.59
C GLY A 1038 26.37 19.68 21.37
N GLN A 1039 25.84 20.80 20.86
CA GLN A 1039 24.41 20.97 20.58
C GLN A 1039 23.89 19.95 19.54
N SER A 1040 22.58 19.71 19.52
CA SER A 1040 21.97 18.86 18.49
C SER A 1040 22.25 19.43 17.09
N GLY A 1041 22.52 18.56 16.11
CA GLY A 1041 22.91 18.97 14.76
C GLY A 1041 24.36 19.44 14.58
N SER A 1042 25.21 19.44 15.62
CA SER A 1042 26.62 19.88 15.50
C SER A 1042 27.55 18.93 14.75
N GLY A 1043 27.07 17.76 14.31
CA GLY A 1043 27.84 16.76 13.55
C GLY A 1043 28.41 15.59 14.35
N LYS A 1044 28.09 15.42 15.64
CA LYS A 1044 28.66 14.37 16.51
C LYS A 1044 28.53 12.95 15.93
N SER A 1045 27.32 12.49 15.64
CA SER A 1045 27.07 11.16 15.06
C SER A 1045 27.56 11.05 13.61
N THR A 1046 27.72 12.18 12.92
CA THR A 1046 28.33 12.23 11.58
C THR A 1046 29.80 11.78 11.61
N VAL A 1047 30.55 12.05 12.69
CA VAL A 1047 31.92 11.55 12.85
C VAL A 1047 31.94 10.01 12.85
N ILE A 1048 31.05 9.37 13.62
CA ILE A 1048 30.92 7.91 13.67
C ILE A 1048 30.56 7.37 12.28
N ALA A 1049 29.61 8.01 11.59
CA ALA A 1049 29.17 7.60 10.26
C ALA A 1049 30.29 7.68 9.20
N LEU A 1050 31.15 8.70 9.27
CA LEU A 1050 32.31 8.84 8.39
C LEU A 1050 33.41 7.81 8.68
N ILE A 1051 33.65 7.46 9.95
CA ILE A 1051 34.62 6.42 10.35
C ILE A 1051 34.17 5.02 9.89
N LEU A 1052 32.88 4.72 10.02
CA LEU A 1052 32.27 3.49 9.48
C LEU A 1052 32.18 3.48 7.95
N ARG A 1053 32.53 4.61 7.32
CA ARG A 1053 32.43 4.87 5.90
C ARG A 1053 31.03 4.53 5.37
N TYR A 1054 30.00 4.95 6.12
CA TYR A 1054 28.63 5.01 5.61
C TYR A 1054 28.49 6.09 4.55
N TYR A 1055 29.32 7.12 4.66
CA TYR A 1055 29.46 8.22 3.73
C TYR A 1055 30.94 8.46 3.45
N ASP A 1056 31.28 8.87 2.23
CA ASP A 1056 32.57 9.45 1.92
C ASP A 1056 32.48 10.99 2.06
N PRO A 1057 33.52 11.66 2.59
CA PRO A 1057 33.51 13.12 2.72
C PRO A 1057 33.59 13.80 1.34
N THR A 1058 32.93 14.95 1.18
CA THR A 1058 32.94 15.75 -0.06
C THR A 1058 34.35 16.21 -0.41
N SER A 1059 35.13 16.62 0.60
CA SER A 1059 36.58 16.83 0.47
C SER A 1059 37.29 16.52 1.79
N GLY A 1060 38.62 16.37 1.74
CA GLY A 1060 39.42 15.94 2.89
C GLY A 1060 39.67 14.44 2.91
N LYS A 1061 40.18 13.94 4.04
CA LYS A 1061 40.54 12.51 4.23
C LYS A 1061 40.17 12.05 5.63
N VAL A 1062 39.66 10.82 5.72
CA VAL A 1062 39.50 10.08 6.98
C VAL A 1062 40.53 8.95 6.97
N MET A 1063 41.35 8.86 8.00
CA MET A 1063 42.50 7.98 8.04
C MET A 1063 42.43 7.08 9.28
N VAL A 1064 42.77 5.81 9.11
CA VAL A 1064 42.99 4.84 10.19
C VAL A 1064 44.43 4.34 10.07
N ASP A 1065 45.21 4.47 11.14
CA ASP A 1065 46.64 4.12 11.20
C ASP A 1065 47.46 4.73 10.04
N GLY A 1066 47.17 5.99 9.71
CA GLY A 1066 47.85 6.72 8.63
C GLY A 1066 47.41 6.33 7.21
N LYS A 1067 46.47 5.40 7.04
CA LYS A 1067 45.91 5.01 5.74
C LYS A 1067 44.53 5.62 5.51
N ASP A 1068 44.30 6.21 4.35
CA ASP A 1068 42.98 6.73 3.95
C ASP A 1068 41.98 5.57 3.81
N ILE A 1069 40.84 5.64 4.51
CA ILE A 1069 39.82 4.59 4.52
C ILE A 1069 39.24 4.30 3.13
N ARG A 1070 39.38 5.22 2.17
CA ARG A 1070 38.97 5.02 0.77
C ARG A 1070 39.82 4.00 0.02
N ARG A 1071 41.05 3.77 0.47
CA ARG A 1071 42.00 2.81 -0.12
C ARG A 1071 41.91 1.42 0.53
N LEU A 1072 41.13 1.28 1.60
CA LEU A 1072 40.96 0.04 2.34
C LEU A 1072 39.71 -0.71 1.89
N LYS A 1073 39.76 -2.04 1.94
CA LYS A 1073 38.59 -2.89 1.73
C LYS A 1073 37.59 -2.68 2.87
N LEU A 1074 36.36 -2.28 2.53
CA LEU A 1074 35.36 -1.84 3.51
C LEU A 1074 35.00 -2.91 4.54
N LYS A 1075 34.83 -4.16 4.08
CA LYS A 1075 34.57 -5.32 4.94
C LYS A 1075 35.70 -5.55 5.95
N SER A 1076 36.95 -5.36 5.53
CA SER A 1076 38.13 -5.55 6.39
C SER A 1076 38.27 -4.43 7.42
N LEU A 1077 37.99 -3.18 7.04
CA LEU A 1077 37.90 -2.04 7.97
C LEU A 1077 36.84 -2.29 9.05
N ARG A 1078 35.60 -2.59 8.64
CA ARG A 1078 34.46 -2.75 9.57
C ARG A 1078 34.60 -3.96 10.49
N LYS A 1079 35.37 -4.99 10.13
CA LYS A 1079 35.69 -6.12 11.04
C LYS A 1079 36.43 -5.66 12.31
N HIS A 1080 37.23 -4.59 12.23
CA HIS A 1080 38.01 -4.08 13.36
C HIS A 1080 37.28 -2.98 14.17
N ILE A 1081 36.06 -2.62 13.78
CA ILE A 1081 35.26 -1.57 14.41
C ILE A 1081 34.03 -2.18 15.10
N GLY A 1082 33.83 -1.90 16.39
CA GLY A 1082 32.59 -2.19 17.11
C GLY A 1082 31.68 -0.97 17.11
N LEU A 1083 30.39 -1.19 16.86
CA LEU A 1083 29.37 -0.14 16.94
C LEU A 1083 28.33 -0.52 17.99
N VAL A 1084 28.03 0.41 18.90
CA VAL A 1084 26.87 0.35 19.79
C VAL A 1084 26.03 1.61 19.53
N GLN A 1085 24.81 1.40 19.02
CA GLN A 1085 23.89 2.47 18.65
C GLN A 1085 23.01 2.89 19.84
N GLN A 1086 22.36 4.05 19.73
CA GLN A 1086 21.40 4.56 20.71
C GLN A 1086 20.24 3.58 20.90
N GLU A 1087 19.63 3.18 19.79
CA GLU A 1087 18.61 2.13 19.73
C GLU A 1087 19.21 0.87 19.09
N PRO A 1088 19.51 -0.17 19.87
CA PRO A 1088 20.17 -1.37 19.37
C PRO A 1088 19.20 -2.25 18.58
N ALA A 1089 19.56 -2.56 17.34
CA ALA A 1089 18.82 -3.52 16.51
C ALA A 1089 19.05 -4.96 16.98
N LEU A 1090 17.97 -5.61 17.42
CA LEU A 1090 17.91 -7.04 17.67
C LEU A 1090 17.11 -7.73 16.56
N PHE A 1091 17.74 -8.74 15.97
CA PHE A 1091 17.11 -9.57 14.96
C PHE A 1091 16.05 -10.50 15.60
N ALA A 1092 15.03 -10.89 14.85
CA ALA A 1092 13.91 -11.76 15.24
C ALA A 1092 14.33 -13.23 15.38
N THR A 1093 15.39 -13.47 16.15
CA THR A 1093 16.04 -14.75 16.40
C THR A 1093 16.27 -14.93 17.90
N SER A 1094 16.98 -15.99 18.29
CA SER A 1094 17.34 -16.20 19.71
C SER A 1094 18.33 -15.14 20.19
N ILE A 1095 18.39 -14.90 21.50
CA ILE A 1095 19.41 -14.04 22.11
C ILE A 1095 20.81 -14.58 21.77
N TYR A 1096 20.99 -15.90 21.78
CA TYR A 1096 22.23 -16.56 21.35
C TYR A 1096 22.66 -16.13 19.95
N GLU A 1097 21.78 -16.24 18.96
CA GLU A 1097 22.09 -15.90 17.57
C GLU A 1097 22.36 -14.40 17.39
N ASN A 1098 21.69 -13.56 18.17
CA ASN A 1098 21.92 -12.11 18.19
C ASN A 1098 23.32 -11.76 18.70
N ILE A 1099 23.85 -12.46 19.71
CA ILE A 1099 25.22 -12.23 20.19
C ILE A 1099 26.23 -12.83 19.21
N LEU A 1100 25.99 -14.06 18.74
CA LEU A 1100 26.82 -14.76 17.75
C LEU A 1100 26.96 -13.97 16.43
N TYR A 1101 26.03 -13.06 16.12
CA TYR A 1101 26.13 -12.15 14.99
C TYR A 1101 27.42 -11.29 15.00
N GLY A 1102 28.05 -11.09 16.16
CA GLY A 1102 29.30 -10.34 16.29
C GLY A 1102 30.51 -11.01 15.65
N LYS A 1103 30.58 -12.36 15.69
CA LYS A 1103 31.71 -13.17 15.19
C LYS A 1103 31.20 -14.52 14.69
N GLU A 1104 31.27 -14.74 13.39
CA GLU A 1104 30.89 -16.04 12.81
C GLU A 1104 31.82 -17.17 13.29
N GLY A 1105 31.24 -18.32 13.64
CA GLY A 1105 31.99 -19.49 14.09
C GLY A 1105 32.48 -19.45 15.54
N ALA A 1106 32.05 -18.46 16.34
CA ALA A 1106 32.37 -18.44 17.77
C ALA A 1106 31.75 -19.64 18.51
N SER A 1107 32.48 -20.16 19.49
CA SER A 1107 32.02 -21.24 20.36
C SER A 1107 30.96 -20.74 21.35
N GLU A 1108 30.12 -21.65 21.84
CA GLU A 1108 29.09 -21.33 22.84
C GLU A 1108 29.69 -20.69 24.11
N ASN A 1109 30.87 -21.17 24.53
CA ASN A 1109 31.60 -20.60 25.65
C ASN A 1109 32.01 -19.14 25.41
N GLU A 1110 32.49 -18.77 24.22
CA GLU A 1110 32.82 -17.38 23.88
C GLU A 1110 31.57 -16.47 23.95
N VAL A 1111 30.41 -16.97 23.50
CA VAL A 1111 29.13 -16.23 23.57
C VAL A 1111 28.70 -15.98 25.02
N ILE A 1112 28.83 -16.99 25.88
CA ILE A 1112 28.47 -16.88 27.30
C ILE A 1112 29.42 -15.91 28.01
N GLU A 1113 30.73 -15.99 27.76
CA GLU A 1113 31.71 -15.07 28.34
C GLU A 1113 31.48 -13.63 27.88
N ALA A 1114 31.18 -13.41 26.59
CA ALA A 1114 30.81 -12.09 26.09
C ALA A 1114 29.56 -11.52 26.79
N ALA A 1115 28.56 -12.37 27.02
CA ALA A 1115 27.35 -11.99 27.75
C ALA A 1115 27.60 -11.69 29.24
N LYS A 1116 28.54 -12.39 29.90
CA LYS A 1116 28.96 -12.09 31.28
C LYS A 1116 29.66 -10.73 31.35
N LEU A 1117 30.59 -10.46 30.44
CA LEU A 1117 31.30 -9.19 30.35
C LEU A 1117 30.34 -8.00 30.13
N ALA A 1118 29.28 -8.22 29.35
CA ALA A 1118 28.23 -7.24 29.09
C ALA A 1118 27.17 -7.12 30.20
N ASN A 1119 27.32 -7.82 31.34
CA ASN A 1119 26.32 -7.92 32.40
C ASN A 1119 24.94 -8.41 31.90
N ALA A 1120 24.92 -9.21 30.84
CA ALA A 1120 23.71 -9.74 30.22
C ALA A 1120 23.35 -11.15 30.73
N HIS A 1121 24.35 -11.94 31.12
CA HIS A 1121 24.18 -13.35 31.47
C HIS A 1121 23.11 -13.61 32.55
N SER A 1122 23.10 -12.83 33.63
CA SER A 1122 22.17 -13.03 34.76
C SER A 1122 20.70 -12.90 34.36
N PHE A 1123 20.36 -11.86 33.59
CA PHE A 1123 18.98 -11.67 33.15
C PHE A 1123 18.62 -12.67 32.04
N ILE A 1124 19.56 -13.00 31.14
CA ILE A 1124 19.31 -14.01 30.10
C ILE A 1124 18.97 -15.35 30.76
N CYS A 1125 19.73 -15.79 31.76
CA CYS A 1125 19.46 -17.02 32.50
C CYS A 1125 18.16 -16.99 33.32
N SER A 1126 17.68 -15.80 33.71
CA SER A 1126 16.39 -15.65 34.39
C SER A 1126 15.18 -15.80 33.45
N LEU A 1127 15.39 -15.73 32.13
CA LEU A 1127 14.33 -15.96 31.15
C LEU A 1127 13.97 -17.45 31.07
N PRO A 1128 12.70 -17.81 30.84
CA PRO A 1128 12.24 -19.20 30.80
C PRO A 1128 13.03 -20.12 29.84
N GLU A 1129 13.48 -19.59 28.70
CA GLU A 1129 14.24 -20.33 27.68
C GLU A 1129 15.72 -19.93 27.62
N GLY A 1130 16.21 -19.15 28.59
CA GLY A 1130 17.62 -18.73 28.64
C GLY A 1130 18.07 -18.03 27.36
N TYR A 1131 19.20 -18.47 26.81
CA TYR A 1131 19.78 -17.99 25.55
C TYR A 1131 18.96 -18.34 24.30
N SER A 1132 18.08 -19.35 24.38
CA SER A 1132 17.20 -19.76 23.28
C SER A 1132 15.97 -18.87 23.14
N THR A 1133 15.71 -18.01 24.13
CA THR A 1133 14.59 -17.05 24.11
C THR A 1133 14.62 -16.23 22.82
N LYS A 1134 13.50 -16.22 22.09
CA LYS A 1134 13.35 -15.41 20.88
C LYS A 1134 13.05 -13.96 21.24
N VAL A 1135 13.76 -13.04 20.60
CA VAL A 1135 13.61 -11.58 20.78
C VAL A 1135 13.29 -10.91 19.43
N GLY A 1136 13.17 -9.58 19.41
CA GLY A 1136 12.73 -8.81 18.24
C GLY A 1136 11.23 -8.54 18.25
N GLU A 1137 10.68 -8.02 17.15
CA GLU A 1137 9.26 -7.60 17.05
C GLU A 1137 8.25 -8.73 17.33
N ARG A 1138 8.68 -9.99 17.17
CA ARG A 1138 7.85 -11.19 17.30
C ARG A 1138 8.22 -12.08 18.49
N GLY A 1139 9.17 -11.63 19.29
CA GLY A 1139 9.68 -12.34 20.46
C GLY A 1139 9.33 -11.62 21.76
N VAL A 1140 9.99 -12.03 22.85
CA VAL A 1140 9.91 -11.32 24.13
C VAL A 1140 10.48 -9.91 23.96
N GLN A 1141 9.70 -8.90 24.36
CA GLN A 1141 10.18 -7.52 24.36
C GLN A 1141 11.12 -7.31 25.54
N LEU A 1142 12.40 -7.06 25.23
CA LEU A 1142 13.40 -6.67 26.22
C LEU A 1142 13.29 -5.17 26.53
N SER A 1143 13.60 -4.77 27.76
CA SER A 1143 13.74 -3.34 28.11
C SER A 1143 14.88 -2.69 27.32
N GLY A 1144 14.88 -1.36 27.18
CA GLY A 1144 15.95 -0.63 26.50
C GLY A 1144 17.35 -1.01 27.03
N GLY A 1145 17.50 -1.09 28.36
CA GLY A 1145 18.76 -1.49 29.01
C GLY A 1145 19.15 -2.94 28.79
N GLN A 1146 18.18 -3.85 28.69
CA GLN A 1146 18.45 -5.24 28.33
C GLN A 1146 18.89 -5.38 26.87
N LYS A 1147 18.21 -4.69 25.94
CA LYS A 1147 18.61 -4.69 24.51
C LYS A 1147 20.03 -4.16 24.34
N GLN A 1148 20.37 -3.08 25.06
CA GLN A 1148 21.69 -2.47 25.00
C GLN A 1148 22.80 -3.42 25.46
N ARG A 1149 22.56 -4.17 26.54
CA ARG A 1149 23.51 -5.19 27.02
C ARG A 1149 23.71 -6.33 26.02
N VAL A 1150 22.69 -6.74 25.29
CA VAL A 1150 22.83 -7.73 24.21
C VAL A 1150 23.67 -7.18 23.05
N ALA A 1151 23.47 -5.92 22.66
CA ALA A 1151 24.28 -5.26 21.64
C ALA A 1151 25.75 -5.08 22.08
N ILE A 1152 25.98 -4.78 23.37
CA ILE A 1152 27.33 -4.73 23.95
C ILE A 1152 27.96 -6.13 23.93
N ALA A 1153 27.23 -7.18 24.30
CA ALA A 1153 27.74 -8.55 24.19
C ALA A 1153 28.14 -8.92 22.75
N ARG A 1154 27.35 -8.49 21.75
CA ARG A 1154 27.67 -8.63 20.32
C ARG A 1154 28.97 -7.90 19.96
N ALA A 1155 29.17 -6.68 20.47
CA ALA A 1155 30.40 -5.91 20.25
C ALA A 1155 31.61 -6.52 20.98
N VAL A 1156 31.43 -7.04 22.20
CA VAL A 1156 32.46 -7.75 22.98
C VAL A 1156 32.94 -8.99 22.23
N LEU A 1157 32.00 -9.81 21.72
CA LEU A 1157 32.31 -11.04 21.00
C LEU A 1157 33.12 -10.78 19.71
N LYS A 1158 32.85 -9.66 19.05
CA LYS A 1158 33.58 -9.23 17.85
C LYS A 1158 35.04 -8.87 18.12
N ASP A 1159 35.36 -8.52 19.36
CA ASP A 1159 36.67 -8.06 19.83
C ASP A 1159 37.35 -6.98 18.94
N PRO A 1160 36.71 -5.82 18.74
CA PRO A 1160 37.24 -4.76 17.87
C PRO A 1160 38.39 -3.96 18.50
N ALA A 1161 39.31 -3.47 17.65
CA ALA A 1161 40.37 -2.53 18.05
C ALA A 1161 39.86 -1.09 18.24
N ILE A 1162 38.82 -0.72 17.48
CA ILE A 1162 38.14 0.58 17.54
C ILE A 1162 36.71 0.38 18.02
N LEU A 1163 36.28 1.14 19.03
CA LEU A 1163 34.92 1.11 19.56
C LEU A 1163 34.22 2.45 19.33
N LEU A 1164 33.04 2.40 18.72
CA LEU A 1164 32.19 3.56 18.46
C LEU A 1164 30.90 3.43 19.27
N LEU A 1165 30.67 4.38 20.16
CA LEU A 1165 29.50 4.44 21.03
C LEU A 1165 28.66 5.67 20.64
N ASP A 1166 27.50 5.45 20.03
CA ASP A 1166 26.59 6.52 19.63
C ASP A 1166 25.43 6.60 20.62
N GLU A 1167 25.53 7.50 21.59
CA GLU A 1167 24.53 7.74 22.64
C GLU A 1167 24.05 6.47 23.38
N ALA A 1168 24.98 5.58 23.71
CA ALA A 1168 24.64 4.26 24.21
C ALA A 1168 23.86 4.23 25.55
N THR A 1169 23.69 5.35 26.25
CA THR A 1169 23.01 5.48 27.53
C THR A 1169 21.83 6.46 27.54
N SER A 1170 21.50 7.14 26.43
CA SER A 1170 20.56 8.27 26.44
C SER A 1170 19.10 7.86 26.73
N ALA A 1171 18.69 6.66 26.31
CA ALA A 1171 17.32 6.14 26.45
C ALA A 1171 17.10 5.21 27.66
N LEU A 1172 17.98 5.25 28.67
CA LEU A 1172 17.96 4.33 29.82
C LEU A 1172 17.52 5.01 31.13
N ASP A 1173 16.80 4.26 31.95
CA ASP A 1173 16.57 4.55 33.37
C ASP A 1173 17.90 4.54 34.15
N VAL A 1174 17.96 5.26 35.26
CA VAL A 1174 19.20 5.47 36.04
C VAL A 1174 19.84 4.17 36.52
N GLU A 1175 19.03 3.17 36.91
CA GLU A 1175 19.53 1.87 37.36
C GLU A 1175 20.14 1.07 36.18
N SER A 1176 19.41 0.95 35.07
CA SER A 1176 19.92 0.30 33.87
C SER A 1176 21.14 1.02 33.27
N GLU A 1177 21.17 2.35 33.32
CA GLU A 1177 22.32 3.17 32.88
C GLU A 1177 23.58 2.74 33.63
N ARG A 1178 23.53 2.65 34.96
CA ARG A 1178 24.70 2.30 35.77
C ARG A 1178 25.26 0.92 35.40
N ILE A 1179 24.39 -0.06 35.14
CA ILE A 1179 24.78 -1.42 34.76
C ILE A 1179 25.40 -1.45 33.36
N VAL A 1180 24.82 -0.70 32.41
CA VAL A 1180 25.32 -0.58 31.03
C VAL A 1180 26.66 0.16 30.99
N GLN A 1181 26.80 1.25 31.75
CA GLN A 1181 28.05 2.01 31.85
C GLN A 1181 29.19 1.15 32.40
N GLN A 1182 28.94 0.32 33.42
CA GLN A 1182 29.95 -0.63 33.93
C GLN A 1182 30.42 -1.63 32.86
N ALA A 1183 29.52 -2.08 31.99
CA ALA A 1183 29.88 -2.97 30.90
C ALA A 1183 30.71 -2.23 29.82
N LEU A 1184 30.35 -0.98 29.51
CA LEU A 1184 31.09 -0.13 28.57
C LEU A 1184 32.50 0.19 29.09
N ASP A 1185 32.65 0.57 30.36
CA ASP A 1185 33.95 0.89 30.98
C ASP A 1185 34.92 -0.31 30.93
N ARG A 1186 34.40 -1.54 31.05
CA ARG A 1186 35.20 -2.76 30.89
C ARG A 1186 35.60 -2.98 29.43
N LEU A 1187 34.66 -2.77 28.50
CA LEU A 1187 34.89 -2.94 27.07
C LEU A 1187 35.90 -1.93 26.52
N MET A 1188 35.89 -0.69 27.01
CA MET A 1188 36.77 0.39 26.53
C MET A 1188 38.26 0.21 26.85
N LYS A 1189 38.61 -0.65 27.82
CA LYS A 1189 40.01 -0.86 28.21
C LYS A 1189 40.83 -1.38 27.03
N ASN A 1190 41.97 -0.75 26.79
CA ASN A 1190 42.92 -1.09 25.72
C ASN A 1190 42.36 -0.98 24.29
N ARG A 1191 41.28 -0.23 24.07
CA ARG A 1191 40.68 0.01 22.75
C ARG A 1191 40.59 1.49 22.46
N THR A 1192 40.81 1.89 21.21
CA THR A 1192 40.50 3.27 20.82
C THR A 1192 39.00 3.45 20.85
N THR A 1193 38.50 4.37 21.67
CA THR A 1193 37.04 4.57 21.83
C THR A 1193 36.65 5.97 21.43
N ILE A 1194 35.64 6.09 20.59
CA ILE A 1194 34.95 7.36 20.32
C ILE A 1194 33.54 7.23 20.85
N MET A 1195 33.16 8.12 21.76
CA MET A 1195 31.81 8.15 22.33
C MET A 1195 31.13 9.48 22.02
N VAL A 1196 29.91 9.41 21.51
CA VAL A 1196 28.96 10.51 21.48
C VAL A 1196 28.07 10.32 22.70
N ALA A 1197 28.12 11.24 23.64
CA ALA A 1197 27.37 11.13 24.88
C ALA A 1197 26.65 12.43 25.19
N HIS A 1198 25.39 12.31 25.59
CA HIS A 1198 24.63 13.42 26.15
C HIS A 1198 24.71 13.44 27.67
N ARG A 1199 25.15 12.35 28.34
CA ARG A 1199 25.22 12.23 29.81
C ARG A 1199 26.62 12.49 30.36
N LEU A 1200 26.69 13.37 31.36
CA LEU A 1200 27.94 13.81 32.00
C LEU A 1200 28.70 12.68 32.70
N SER A 1201 27.98 11.71 33.25
CA SER A 1201 28.49 10.48 33.86
C SER A 1201 29.42 9.71 32.91
N THR A 1202 29.02 9.58 31.66
CA THR A 1202 29.76 8.86 30.61
C THR A 1202 30.96 9.68 30.11
N ILE A 1203 30.82 11.00 29.99
CA ILE A 1203 31.86 11.90 29.44
C ILE A 1203 33.03 12.10 30.41
N LYS A 1204 32.76 12.12 31.73
CA LYS A 1204 33.75 12.45 32.76
C LYS A 1204 34.97 11.50 32.76
N ASN A 1205 34.77 10.25 32.37
CA ASN A 1205 35.81 9.22 32.38
C ASN A 1205 36.61 9.15 31.07
N ALA A 1206 36.32 10.01 30.09
CA ALA A 1206 37.07 10.04 28.84
C ALA A 1206 38.47 10.68 29.01
N ASP A 1207 39.47 10.14 28.31
CA ASP A 1207 40.83 10.69 28.31
C ASP A 1207 40.88 12.10 27.67
N LEU A 1208 40.04 12.32 26.65
CA LEU A 1208 39.98 13.55 25.87
C LEU A 1208 38.53 13.89 25.53
N ILE A 1209 38.17 15.16 25.61
CA ILE A 1209 36.83 15.65 25.30
C ILE A 1209 36.96 16.73 24.23
N SER A 1210 36.19 16.61 23.15
CA SER A 1210 36.13 17.58 22.05
C SER A 1210 34.72 18.17 21.96
N VAL A 1211 34.62 19.49 22.05
CA VAL A 1211 33.35 20.22 22.01
C VAL A 1211 33.09 20.73 20.60
N LEU A 1212 32.03 20.21 19.97
CA LEU A 1212 31.60 20.52 18.61
C LEU A 1212 30.47 21.54 18.59
N GLN A 1213 30.64 22.59 17.82
CA GLN A 1213 29.61 23.58 17.52
C GLN A 1213 29.75 24.04 16.07
N ASP A 1214 28.63 24.10 15.35
CA ASP A 1214 28.55 24.49 13.93
C ASP A 1214 29.60 23.80 13.03
N GLY A 1215 29.84 22.50 13.27
CA GLY A 1215 30.77 21.71 12.48
C GLY A 1215 32.25 21.96 12.74
N LYS A 1216 32.61 22.60 13.87
CA LYS A 1216 33.99 22.87 14.27
C LYS A 1216 34.24 22.45 15.72
N ILE A 1217 35.48 22.10 16.03
CA ILE A 1217 35.95 21.87 17.41
C ILE A 1217 36.33 23.23 17.99
N ILE A 1218 35.65 23.64 19.06
CA ILE A 1218 35.94 24.91 19.75
C ILE A 1218 36.88 24.69 20.93
N GLU A 1219 36.71 23.58 21.65
CA GLU A 1219 37.50 23.25 22.84
C GLU A 1219 37.90 21.78 22.82
N GLU A 1220 39.10 21.50 23.30
CA GLU A 1220 39.64 20.15 23.40
C GLU A 1220 40.51 20.04 24.66
N GLY A 1221 40.28 19.02 25.49
CA GLY A 1221 41.01 18.84 26.74
C GLY A 1221 40.46 17.73 27.62
N SER A 1222 41.04 17.55 28.81
CA SER A 1222 40.49 16.64 29.82
C SER A 1222 39.32 17.30 30.54
N HIS A 1223 38.47 16.50 31.18
CA HIS A 1223 37.37 17.01 32.00
C HIS A 1223 37.84 18.06 33.02
N SER A 1224 38.96 17.79 33.70
CA SER A 1224 39.53 18.71 34.69
C SER A 1224 40.05 20.00 34.08
N SER A 1225 40.65 19.98 32.88
CA SER A 1225 41.16 21.20 32.25
C SER A 1225 40.02 22.06 31.66
N LEU A 1226 39.01 21.43 31.06
CA LEU A 1226 37.90 22.14 30.43
C LEU A 1226 36.96 22.78 31.45
N ILE A 1227 36.80 22.20 32.65
CA ILE A 1227 36.01 22.81 33.73
C ILE A 1227 36.69 24.04 34.35
N GLN A 1228 38.03 24.10 34.34
CA GLN A 1228 38.76 25.27 34.86
C GLN A 1228 38.51 26.53 34.02
N ASN A 1229 38.20 26.38 32.73
CA ASN A 1229 37.83 27.48 31.86
C ASN A 1229 36.35 27.88 32.06
N LYS A 1230 36.09 28.78 33.01
CA LYS A 1230 34.73 29.22 33.37
C LYS A 1230 33.96 29.93 32.24
N GLU A 1231 34.65 30.44 31.22
CA GLU A 1231 34.01 31.07 30.06
C GLU A 1231 33.77 30.09 28.90
N GLY A 1232 34.31 28.88 29.02
CA GLY A 1232 34.33 27.87 27.97
C GLY A 1232 32.97 27.23 27.65
N ALA A 1233 32.83 26.76 26.42
CA ALA A 1233 31.65 26.07 25.91
C ALA A 1233 31.37 24.76 26.68
N TYR A 1234 32.41 24.00 27.04
CA TYR A 1234 32.25 22.79 27.84
C TYR A 1234 31.73 23.09 29.24
N PHE A 1235 32.30 24.09 29.93
CA PHE A 1235 31.87 24.48 31.27
C PHE A 1235 30.41 24.94 31.29
N LYS A 1236 29.98 25.68 30.25
CA LYS A 1236 28.57 26.06 30.08
C LYS A 1236 27.66 24.84 29.91
N LEU A 1237 28.04 23.88 29.06
CA LEU A 1237 27.28 22.62 28.89
C LEU A 1237 27.22 21.82 30.20
N VAL A 1238 28.33 21.69 30.91
CA VAL A 1238 28.43 20.98 32.19
C VAL A 1238 27.58 21.65 33.26
N ASN A 1239 27.61 22.97 33.38
CA ASN A 1239 26.79 23.70 34.35
C ASN A 1239 25.30 23.53 34.07
N VAL A 1240 24.89 23.68 32.80
CA VAL A 1240 23.49 23.45 32.41
C VAL A 1240 23.06 22.03 32.79
N GLN A 1241 23.94 21.05 32.55
CA GLN A 1241 23.61 19.65 32.83
C GLN A 1241 23.71 19.26 34.32
N GLN A 1242 24.64 19.84 35.09
CA GLN A 1242 24.71 19.64 36.54
C GLN A 1242 23.52 20.27 37.24
N GLN A 1243 23.08 21.44 36.76
CA GLN A 1243 21.84 22.05 37.23
C GLN A 1243 20.63 21.15 36.89
N GLN A 1244 20.60 20.48 35.73
CA GLN A 1244 19.58 19.48 35.39
C GLN A 1244 19.65 18.21 36.27
N GLN A 1245 20.84 17.65 36.53
CA GLN A 1245 20.99 16.43 37.35
C GLN A 1245 20.71 16.65 38.84
N GLN A 1246 20.99 17.84 39.38
CA GLN A 1246 20.59 18.20 40.76
C GLN A 1246 19.08 18.45 40.91
N GLN A 1247 18.32 18.44 39.81
CA GLN A 1247 16.86 18.61 39.80
C GLN A 1247 16.09 17.30 39.61
N GLU A 1248 16.76 16.23 39.17
CA GLU A 1248 16.19 14.88 39.03
C GLU A 1248 16.40 13.98 40.27
N LEU A 1249 17.33 14.35 41.16
CA LEU A 1249 17.55 13.78 42.49
C LEU A 1249 16.77 14.56 43.54
#